data_AF-A0A2S4Q143-F1
#
_entry.id   AF-A0A2S4Q143-F1
#
_cell.length_a   1.000
_cell.length_b   1.000
_cell.length_c   1.000
_cell.angle_alpha   90.00
_cell.angle_beta   90.00
_cell.angle_gamma   90.00
#
_symmetry.space_group_name_H-M   'P 1'
#
loop_
_entity.id
_entity.type
_entity.pdbx_description
1 polymer ?
#
loop_
_entity_poly.entity_id
_entity_poly.type
_entity_poly.pdbx_seq_one_letter_code
_entity_poly.pdbx_strand_id
1 'polypeptide(L)'
;MVYRVITPPKEQMYQNRHLFPGLATKKSAEKTSFERDASLLIKEPESLKSLDASLLKYTITTNPMSVPELDSPVIETASQCTDHMIIATWNITTGWADPELKPYSNFSISPTASCLHYATQCFEGLKMYRGYDRALRLFRPNLNCERLLISSTRISLPKFDPKEIEKLILALAAFDGPKWLPKSRPGSCIYLRPCMMGTEAGLGVATPKEVTFFIVATFMPPLVFPHGLRLLADENVVRAWPGGFGYAKLGANYGPGLMATLEAKKKGFHQVLWLFDGMVTEAGASNFFVVWKNPKTSKLQLVTAPLGEQKLILDGVTRRSILQLARERLSSPSLNWRNHNNKDVDSQHVFEPLEIVERNFSIDELTQAINENRVLEAFSSGTALWKIWNSIFSSSSKDSAEFQELKTKAIKLRKELNATSSQDEFAKWAKLRRQYDKVAEKLEKATLKSANSSTFIRPLPPKTLRILLLLFVAVLYFILQILPKFSPEEIISLTGSRIQTPNDVLFMRLSALRSEGLTASDEILKSRFSSLNSRLLYLQYGPSTIIECTFCNPEDPKSYFYYSIPSLLFPHLLNLVLLGIITSRFLTGRDGNVWRTQVNFAVISLCAIDLYLTFSFSYRSNSRARSLHDINFFYWNTRIYRHLAIAIVDTVFCVLIYLSSTHRAFFEPFTSSECIKSLNSIVDEARSKVTAVGVIQNTVVRDKELSYISQKYWTNEGQITREAMETKEVIDSIKSALENRIDMETIVTDADSYAQKILKPFYERANAGLII
;
A
#
# COMPACT_ATOMS: atom_id res chain seq x y z
N MET A 1 6.82 -29.00 -19.18
CA MET A 1 6.71 -27.57 -19.54
C MET A 1 8.04 -26.80 -19.46
N VAL A 2 9.19 -27.48 -19.32
CA VAL A 2 10.53 -26.86 -19.27
C VAL A 2 11.47 -27.77 -20.07
N TYR A 3 12.24 -27.21 -21.00
CA TYR A 3 13.15 -27.99 -21.84
C TYR A 3 14.52 -28.07 -21.16
N ARG A 4 15.05 -29.28 -20.99
CA ARG A 4 16.43 -29.49 -20.53
C ARG A 4 17.35 -29.34 -21.73
N VAL A 5 18.31 -28.42 -21.64
CA VAL A 5 19.34 -28.26 -22.67
C VAL A 5 20.41 -29.32 -22.43
N ILE A 6 20.59 -30.24 -23.37
CA ILE A 6 21.61 -31.29 -23.29
C ILE A 6 22.94 -30.67 -23.75
N THR A 7 23.95 -30.74 -22.90
CA THR A 7 25.32 -30.28 -23.21
C THR A 7 26.11 -31.47 -23.74
N PRO A 8 26.64 -31.47 -24.98
CA PRO A 8 27.51 -32.54 -25.46
C PRO A 8 28.82 -32.63 -24.64
N PRO A 9 29.44 -33.82 -24.52
CA PRO A 9 30.77 -33.97 -23.94
C PRO A 9 31.81 -33.16 -24.74
N LYS A 10 32.81 -32.56 -24.06
CA LYS A 10 33.84 -31.71 -24.68
C LYS A 10 34.61 -32.40 -25.82
N GLU A 11 34.72 -33.73 -25.81
CA GLU A 11 35.49 -34.50 -26.80
C GLU A 11 34.70 -34.80 -28.09
N GLN A 12 33.37 -34.76 -28.08
CA GLN A 12 32.52 -34.98 -29.27
C GLN A 12 32.27 -33.72 -30.10
N MET A 13 32.65 -32.53 -29.61
CA MET A 13 32.49 -31.28 -30.38
C MET A 13 33.57 -31.08 -31.45
N TYR A 14 34.65 -31.86 -31.43
CA TYR A 14 35.76 -31.72 -32.36
C TYR A 14 35.63 -32.58 -33.63
N GLN A 15 34.68 -33.51 -33.69
CA GLN A 15 34.40 -34.30 -34.89
C GLN A 15 32.91 -34.65 -35.04
N ASN A 16 32.36 -34.34 -36.21
CA ASN A 16 31.16 -34.90 -36.88
C ASN A 16 29.93 -33.99 -37.09
N ARG A 17 29.53 -33.96 -38.37
CA ARG A 17 28.36 -33.35 -39.03
C ARG A 17 27.00 -34.01 -38.71
N HIS A 18 26.89 -34.84 -37.68
CA HIS A 18 25.67 -35.63 -37.46
C HIS A 18 25.24 -35.60 -35.99
N LEU A 19 24.52 -34.55 -35.62
CA LEU A 19 23.57 -34.58 -34.50
C LEU A 19 22.19 -34.70 -35.16
N PHE A 20 21.35 -35.63 -34.73
CA PHE A 20 20.00 -35.99 -35.22
C PHE A 20 19.92 -37.12 -36.28
N PRO A 21 19.69 -38.39 -35.88
CA PRO A 21 19.18 -39.43 -36.77
C PRO A 21 17.66 -39.23 -37.01
N GLY A 22 17.24 -39.44 -38.26
CA GLY A 22 15.92 -39.13 -38.78
C GLY A 22 14.76 -40.02 -38.30
N LEU A 23 13.57 -39.42 -38.30
CA LEU A 23 12.26 -40.08 -38.24
C LEU A 23 11.46 -39.57 -39.44
N ALA A 24 11.65 -40.20 -40.60
CA ALA A 24 10.79 -40.01 -41.75
C ALA A 24 9.61 -41.00 -41.64
N THR A 25 8.45 -40.50 -41.23
CA THR A 25 7.17 -41.22 -41.37
C THR A 25 6.40 -40.66 -42.56
N LYS A 26 6.34 -41.42 -43.64
CA LYS A 26 5.40 -41.22 -44.76
C LYS A 26 3.96 -41.29 -44.25
N LYS A 27 3.15 -40.27 -44.51
CA LYS A 27 1.69 -40.42 -44.64
C LYS A 27 1.21 -39.62 -45.85
N SER A 28 0.68 -40.35 -46.81
CA SER A 28 -0.01 -39.89 -48.01
C SER A 28 -1.32 -39.18 -47.65
N ALA A 29 -1.55 -38.01 -48.22
CA ALA A 29 -2.86 -37.36 -48.24
C ALA A 29 -3.42 -37.48 -49.66
N GLU A 30 -4.54 -38.19 -49.80
CA GLU A 30 -5.38 -38.14 -51.01
C GLU A 30 -6.07 -36.78 -51.06
N LYS A 31 -5.87 -36.05 -52.17
CA LYS A 31 -6.64 -34.84 -52.49
C LYS A 31 -7.76 -35.19 -53.46
N THR A 32 -8.98 -34.81 -53.11
CA THR A 32 -10.20 -34.95 -53.91
C THR A 32 -10.24 -33.99 -55.10
N SER A 33 -10.97 -34.40 -56.14
CA SER A 33 -10.97 -33.96 -57.53
C SER A 33 -11.62 -32.59 -57.83
N PHE A 34 -11.21 -31.52 -57.13
CA PHE A 34 -11.71 -30.16 -57.42
C PHE A 34 -10.62 -29.11 -57.73
N GLU A 35 -9.34 -29.52 -57.84
CA GLU A 35 -8.19 -28.62 -58.09
C GLU A 35 -7.51 -28.85 -59.46
N ARG A 36 -8.25 -29.20 -60.55
CA ARG A 36 -7.63 -29.52 -61.86
C ARG A 36 -7.66 -28.42 -62.94
N ASP A 37 -8.40 -27.32 -62.79
CA ASP A 37 -8.63 -26.39 -63.91
C ASP A 37 -7.88 -25.03 -63.83
N ALA A 38 -6.68 -24.98 -63.25
CA ALA A 38 -5.86 -23.76 -63.23
C ALA A 38 -4.35 -23.99 -63.45
N SER A 39 -3.97 -25.04 -64.18
CA SER A 39 -2.56 -25.43 -64.36
C SER A 39 -2.01 -25.17 -65.76
N LEU A 40 -2.32 -24.01 -66.36
CA LEU A 40 -1.68 -23.56 -67.60
C LEU A 40 -1.26 -22.09 -67.47
N LEU A 41 0.06 -21.88 -67.48
CA LEU A 41 0.80 -20.60 -67.50
C LEU A 41 1.07 -19.90 -66.15
N ILE A 42 1.97 -20.48 -65.34
CA ILE A 42 3.04 -19.78 -64.60
C ILE A 42 4.11 -20.86 -64.33
N LYS A 43 5.37 -20.63 -64.74
CA LYS A 43 6.51 -21.39 -64.20
C LYS A 43 6.53 -21.09 -62.70
N GLU A 44 6.21 -22.06 -61.85
CA GLU A 44 6.39 -21.91 -60.41
C GLU A 44 7.85 -21.49 -60.15
N PRO A 45 8.11 -20.41 -59.40
CA PRO A 45 9.47 -20.08 -59.02
C PRO A 45 10.04 -21.25 -58.21
N GLU A 46 11.31 -21.60 -58.47
CA GLU A 46 12.05 -22.58 -57.67
C GLU A 46 11.76 -22.34 -56.17
N SER A 47 11.42 -23.40 -55.43
CA SER A 47 11.04 -23.27 -54.03
C SER A 47 12.20 -22.63 -53.25
N LEU A 48 12.00 -21.40 -52.76
CA LEU A 48 13.00 -20.68 -51.97
C LEU A 48 13.53 -21.56 -50.83
N LYS A 49 14.84 -21.51 -50.58
CA LYS A 49 15.47 -22.31 -49.53
C LYS A 49 14.85 -21.97 -48.16
N SER A 50 14.41 -23.00 -47.43
CA SER A 50 13.92 -22.87 -46.06
C SER A 50 15.09 -22.73 -45.08
N LEU A 51 14.84 -22.08 -43.93
CA LEU A 51 15.79 -22.06 -42.82
C LEU A 51 16.01 -23.50 -42.34
N ASP A 52 17.26 -23.92 -42.19
CA ASP A 52 17.63 -25.26 -41.72
C ASP A 52 18.72 -25.17 -40.65
N ALA A 53 18.35 -25.44 -39.40
CA ALA A 53 19.26 -25.37 -38.27
C ALA A 53 20.28 -26.51 -38.25
N SER A 54 20.07 -27.60 -39.01
CA SER A 54 21.04 -28.69 -39.11
C SER A 54 22.31 -28.28 -39.87
N LEU A 55 22.23 -27.21 -40.68
CA LEU A 55 23.33 -26.63 -41.44
C LEU A 55 24.10 -25.55 -40.66
N LEU A 56 23.88 -25.42 -39.34
CA LEU A 56 24.53 -24.43 -38.48
C LEU A 56 26.06 -24.56 -38.53
N LYS A 57 26.72 -23.49 -38.99
CA LYS A 57 28.19 -23.36 -39.00
C LYS A 57 28.68 -22.74 -37.69
N TYR A 58 29.85 -23.16 -37.23
CA TYR A 58 30.44 -22.70 -35.97
C TYR A 58 31.76 -21.96 -36.24
N THR A 59 31.81 -20.70 -35.83
CA THR A 59 32.98 -19.84 -35.83
C THR A 59 33.24 -19.42 -34.38
N ILE A 60 34.26 -20.00 -33.76
CA ILE A 60 34.52 -19.82 -32.32
C ILE A 60 35.37 -18.57 -32.09
N THR A 61 35.05 -17.79 -31.05
CA THR A 61 35.86 -16.63 -30.66
C THR A 61 37.26 -17.04 -30.20
N THR A 62 38.26 -16.29 -30.64
CA THR A 62 39.64 -16.39 -30.13
C THR A 62 39.86 -15.50 -28.90
N ASN A 63 38.96 -14.55 -28.64
CA ASN A 63 39.06 -13.57 -27.56
C ASN A 63 37.82 -13.67 -26.63
N PRO A 64 37.71 -14.73 -25.81
CA PRO A 64 36.57 -14.92 -24.92
C PRO A 64 36.49 -13.83 -23.84
N MET A 65 35.31 -13.27 -23.62
CA MET A 65 35.05 -12.28 -22.56
C MET A 65 34.99 -12.93 -21.18
N SER A 66 35.26 -12.14 -20.13
CA SER A 66 35.00 -12.55 -18.75
C SER A 66 33.50 -12.51 -18.44
N VAL A 67 33.03 -13.51 -17.70
CA VAL A 67 31.65 -13.55 -17.22
C VAL A 67 31.55 -12.59 -16.03
N PRO A 68 30.64 -11.60 -16.06
CA PRO A 68 30.52 -10.65 -14.96
C PRO A 68 30.09 -11.34 -13.66
N GLU A 69 30.54 -10.80 -12.52
CA GLU A 69 29.98 -11.14 -11.22
C GLU A 69 28.53 -10.63 -11.08
N LEU A 70 27.74 -11.26 -10.19
CA LEU A 70 26.30 -11.01 -10.10
C LEU A 70 25.92 -9.57 -9.69
N ASP A 71 26.82 -8.86 -9.02
CA ASP A 71 26.70 -7.48 -8.57
C ASP A 71 27.49 -6.50 -9.45
N SER A 72 28.05 -6.98 -10.57
CA SER A 72 28.84 -6.14 -11.46
C SER A 72 27.99 -5.03 -12.07
N PRO A 73 28.46 -3.76 -12.05
CA PRO A 73 27.76 -2.64 -12.68
C PRO A 73 27.46 -2.83 -14.17
N VAL A 74 28.21 -3.69 -14.87
CA VAL A 74 27.97 -3.99 -16.30
C VAL A 74 26.64 -4.72 -16.53
N ILE A 75 26.09 -5.40 -15.52
CA ILE A 75 24.77 -6.05 -15.62
C ILE A 75 23.66 -4.97 -15.67
N GLU A 76 23.85 -3.85 -14.97
CA GLU A 76 22.88 -2.76 -14.94
C GLU A 76 22.73 -2.06 -16.30
N THR A 77 23.77 -2.09 -17.14
CA THR A 77 23.71 -1.51 -18.50
C THR A 77 22.99 -2.41 -19.50
N ALA A 78 22.84 -3.71 -19.19
CA ALA A 78 22.35 -4.75 -20.10
C ALA A 78 23.07 -4.79 -21.47
N SER A 79 24.28 -4.22 -21.57
CA SER A 79 24.98 -4.02 -22.84
C SER A 79 26.00 -5.11 -23.18
N GLN A 80 26.49 -5.84 -22.17
CA GLN A 80 27.45 -6.92 -22.40
C GLN A 80 26.74 -8.20 -22.84
N CYS A 81 26.93 -8.58 -24.11
CA CYS A 81 26.45 -9.85 -24.64
C CYS A 81 27.40 -11.00 -24.31
N THR A 82 26.93 -12.23 -24.56
CA THR A 82 27.77 -13.43 -24.51
C THR A 82 28.82 -13.45 -25.62
N ASP A 83 29.74 -14.42 -25.58
CA ASP A 83 30.85 -14.52 -26.52
C ASP A 83 30.40 -14.66 -27.98
N HIS A 84 29.25 -15.32 -28.21
CA HIS A 84 28.76 -15.64 -29.53
C HIS A 84 27.33 -15.14 -29.77
N MET A 85 26.97 -15.07 -31.04
CA MET A 85 25.62 -14.84 -31.53
C MET A 85 25.30 -15.84 -32.65
N ILE A 86 24.02 -16.09 -32.87
CA ILE A 86 23.56 -16.78 -34.09
C ILE A 86 23.06 -15.74 -35.09
N ILE A 87 23.35 -15.94 -36.37
CA ILE A 87 22.89 -15.09 -37.47
C ILE A 87 22.48 -15.94 -38.67
N ALA A 88 21.44 -15.52 -39.39
CA ALA A 88 21.05 -16.06 -40.69
C ALA A 88 20.46 -14.94 -41.55
N THR A 89 20.81 -14.90 -42.83
CA THR A 89 20.25 -13.94 -43.79
C THR A 89 19.21 -14.62 -44.68
N TRP A 90 18.24 -13.84 -45.12
CA TRP A 90 17.25 -14.24 -46.11
C TRP A 90 17.25 -13.26 -47.26
N ASN A 91 17.18 -13.77 -48.49
CA ASN A 91 17.04 -12.99 -49.70
C ASN A 91 15.83 -13.48 -50.51
N ILE A 92 15.10 -12.57 -51.15
CA ILE A 92 13.90 -12.88 -51.94
C ILE A 92 14.15 -13.84 -53.12
N THR A 93 15.38 -13.89 -53.63
CA THR A 93 15.76 -14.72 -54.78
C THR A 93 16.25 -16.11 -54.39
N THR A 94 16.92 -16.26 -53.24
CA THR A 94 17.57 -17.52 -52.85
C THR A 94 16.97 -18.16 -51.60
N GLY A 95 16.17 -17.43 -50.83
CA GLY A 95 15.64 -17.89 -49.54
C GLY A 95 16.63 -17.69 -48.40
N TRP A 96 16.59 -18.58 -47.41
CA TRP A 96 17.45 -18.54 -46.23
C TRP A 96 18.85 -19.08 -46.51
N ALA A 97 19.86 -18.33 -46.11
CA ALA A 97 21.25 -18.80 -46.02
C ALA A 97 21.43 -19.77 -44.83
N ASP A 98 22.52 -20.53 -44.84
CA ASP A 98 22.89 -21.38 -43.71
C ASP A 98 23.11 -20.51 -42.46
N PRO A 99 22.55 -20.88 -41.30
CA PRO A 99 22.79 -20.14 -40.07
C PRO A 99 24.25 -20.30 -39.61
N GLU A 100 24.77 -19.28 -38.93
CA GLU A 100 26.12 -19.27 -38.38
C GLU A 100 26.07 -18.89 -36.89
N LEU A 101 26.71 -19.68 -36.03
CA LEU A 101 27.13 -19.27 -34.70
C LEU A 101 28.51 -18.66 -34.83
N LYS A 102 28.67 -17.38 -34.48
CA LYS A 102 29.91 -16.64 -34.64
C LYS A 102 30.21 -15.73 -33.45
N PRO A 103 31.42 -15.18 -33.31
CA PRO A 103 31.72 -14.23 -32.25
C PRO A 103 30.76 -13.03 -32.31
N TYR A 104 30.32 -12.56 -31.14
CA TYR A 104 29.46 -11.38 -31.06
C TYR A 104 30.13 -10.17 -31.74
N SER A 105 29.41 -9.50 -32.63
CA SER A 105 29.92 -8.33 -33.36
C SER A 105 28.80 -7.36 -33.71
N ASN A 106 29.17 -6.10 -33.95
CA ASN A 106 28.24 -5.10 -34.50
C ASN A 106 27.84 -5.46 -35.93
N PHE A 107 26.66 -5.00 -36.35
CA PHE A 107 26.21 -5.14 -37.74
C PHE A 107 26.76 -4.04 -38.63
N SER A 108 27.10 -4.40 -39.87
CA SER A 108 27.31 -3.46 -40.97
C SER A 108 26.09 -3.52 -41.89
N ILE A 109 25.16 -2.58 -41.75
CA ILE A 109 23.94 -2.48 -42.56
C ILE A 109 23.92 -1.17 -43.34
N SER A 110 23.19 -1.15 -44.45
CA SER A 110 22.99 0.08 -45.22
C SER A 110 22.32 1.15 -44.36
N PRO A 111 22.76 2.43 -44.42
CA PRO A 111 22.03 3.54 -43.81
C PRO A 111 20.61 3.70 -44.33
N THR A 112 20.30 3.16 -45.51
CA THR A 112 18.96 3.16 -46.12
C THR A 112 18.16 1.90 -45.79
N ALA A 113 18.61 1.08 -44.83
CA ALA A 113 17.92 -0.15 -44.44
C ALA A 113 16.53 0.14 -43.85
N SER A 114 15.51 -0.55 -44.36
CA SER A 114 14.11 -0.33 -43.94
C SER A 114 13.89 -0.43 -42.42
N CYS A 115 14.67 -1.24 -41.69
CA CYS A 115 14.52 -1.36 -40.24
C CYS A 115 14.84 -0.06 -39.48
N LEU A 116 15.70 0.80 -40.04
CA LEU A 116 16.10 2.08 -39.47
C LEU A 116 15.05 3.18 -39.71
N HIS A 117 14.31 3.09 -40.83
CA HIS A 117 13.38 4.15 -41.28
C HIS A 117 11.92 3.83 -41.01
N TYR A 118 11.52 2.57 -41.19
CA TYR A 118 10.12 2.13 -41.18
C TYR A 118 9.82 1.07 -40.11
N ALA A 119 10.77 0.84 -39.19
CA ALA A 119 10.64 -0.12 -38.09
C ALA A 119 10.19 -1.52 -38.56
N THR A 120 10.67 -1.97 -39.73
CA THR A 120 10.50 -3.34 -40.26
C THR A 120 11.34 -4.35 -39.48
N GLN A 121 11.06 -4.43 -38.18
CA GLN A 121 11.78 -5.28 -37.24
C GLN A 121 10.86 -5.83 -36.14
N CYS A 122 11.10 -7.08 -35.79
CA CYS A 122 10.43 -7.77 -34.68
C CYS A 122 11.47 -8.50 -33.81
N PHE A 123 11.06 -8.82 -32.58
CA PHE A 123 11.95 -9.47 -31.63
C PHE A 123 11.20 -10.39 -30.68
N GLU A 124 11.95 -11.25 -30.03
CA GLU A 124 11.48 -12.15 -28.99
C GLU A 124 12.27 -12.00 -27.68
N GLY A 125 11.73 -12.63 -26.65
CA GLY A 125 12.20 -12.46 -25.28
C GLY A 125 11.98 -13.68 -24.42
N LEU A 126 13.06 -14.41 -24.17
CA LEU A 126 13.06 -15.59 -23.30
C LEU A 126 14.32 -15.61 -22.42
N LYS A 127 14.36 -16.55 -21.48
CA LYS A 127 15.47 -16.70 -20.54
C LYS A 127 15.99 -18.13 -20.56
N MET A 128 17.31 -18.24 -20.47
CA MET A 128 18.01 -19.46 -20.12
C MET A 128 18.35 -19.42 -18.63
N TYR A 129 18.12 -20.54 -17.95
CA TYR A 129 18.29 -20.67 -16.51
C TYR A 129 19.30 -21.76 -16.18
N ARG A 130 20.11 -21.54 -15.13
CA ARG A 130 20.82 -22.61 -14.43
C ARG A 130 19.95 -23.09 -13.28
N GLY A 131 19.43 -24.31 -13.37
CA GLY A 131 18.68 -24.95 -12.29
C GLY A 131 19.57 -25.23 -11.06
N TYR A 132 18.94 -25.50 -9.91
CA TYR A 132 19.64 -25.89 -8.68
C TYR A 132 20.24 -27.29 -8.76
N ASP A 133 19.65 -28.16 -9.57
CA ASP A 133 20.24 -29.42 -10.04
C ASP A 133 21.42 -29.24 -11.03
N ARG A 134 21.86 -27.99 -11.24
CA ARG A 134 22.94 -27.59 -12.12
C ARG A 134 22.67 -27.82 -13.61
N ALA A 135 21.44 -28.12 -14.05
CA ALA A 135 21.11 -28.27 -15.48
C ALA A 135 20.67 -26.95 -16.12
N LEU A 136 20.98 -26.76 -17.41
CA LEU A 136 20.48 -25.63 -18.21
C LEU A 136 19.05 -25.88 -18.67
N ARG A 137 18.23 -24.83 -18.62
CA ARG A 137 16.81 -24.91 -19.01
C ARG A 137 16.33 -23.67 -19.75
N LEU A 138 15.40 -23.89 -20.67
CA LEU A 138 14.59 -22.86 -21.32
C LEU A 138 13.12 -23.02 -20.93
N PHE A 139 12.43 -21.90 -20.78
CA PHE A 139 11.01 -21.89 -20.45
C PHE A 139 10.16 -21.67 -21.71
N ARG A 140 9.45 -22.73 -22.15
CA ARG A 140 8.51 -22.73 -23.30
C ARG A 140 9.02 -22.02 -24.57
N PRO A 141 10.26 -22.29 -25.05
CA PRO A 141 10.84 -21.60 -26.21
C PRO A 141 10.01 -21.76 -27.49
N ASN A 142 9.30 -22.87 -27.67
CA ASN A 142 8.41 -23.10 -28.80
C ASN A 142 7.36 -21.99 -28.96
N LEU A 143 6.77 -21.53 -27.84
CA LEU A 143 5.76 -20.46 -27.87
C LEU A 143 6.34 -19.10 -28.25
N ASN A 144 7.60 -18.84 -27.89
CA ASN A 144 8.31 -17.65 -28.35
C ASN A 144 8.53 -17.73 -29.87
N CYS A 145 8.93 -18.88 -30.40
CA CYS A 145 9.17 -19.06 -31.84
C CYS A 145 7.88 -18.93 -32.67
N GLU A 146 6.77 -19.49 -32.18
CA GLU A 146 5.44 -19.31 -32.78
C GLU A 146 5.03 -17.83 -32.82
N ARG A 147 5.23 -17.09 -31.72
CA ARG A 147 4.92 -15.66 -31.68
C ARG A 147 5.86 -14.80 -32.53
N LEU A 148 7.13 -15.22 -32.69
CA LEU A 148 8.05 -14.56 -33.62
C LEU A 148 7.55 -14.68 -35.06
N LEU A 149 7.01 -15.83 -35.46
CA LEU A 149 6.43 -16.02 -36.80
C LEU A 149 5.21 -15.13 -37.03
N ILE A 150 4.33 -15.00 -36.03
CA ILE A 150 3.20 -14.06 -36.08
C ILE A 150 3.72 -12.63 -36.26
N SER A 151 4.79 -12.28 -35.55
CA SER A 151 5.36 -10.94 -35.60
C SER A 151 6.07 -10.66 -36.93
N SER A 152 6.85 -11.60 -37.47
CA SER A 152 7.53 -11.44 -38.75
C SER A 152 6.54 -11.27 -39.90
N THR A 153 5.53 -12.15 -39.96
CA THR A 153 4.50 -12.10 -41.01
C THR A 153 3.65 -10.84 -40.96
N ARG A 154 3.40 -10.27 -39.77
CA ARG A 154 2.61 -9.03 -39.63
C ARG A 154 3.25 -7.82 -40.34
N ILE A 155 4.58 -7.80 -40.43
CA ILE A 155 5.37 -6.73 -41.06
C ILE A 155 6.06 -7.20 -42.34
N SER A 156 5.49 -8.21 -43.01
CA SER A 156 5.95 -8.72 -44.32
C SER A 156 7.41 -9.23 -44.32
N LEU A 157 7.94 -9.63 -43.18
CA LEU A 157 9.21 -10.34 -43.10
C LEU A 157 9.00 -11.84 -43.45
N PRO A 158 10.05 -12.56 -43.92
CA PRO A 158 9.92 -13.92 -44.39
C PRO A 158 9.37 -14.88 -43.34
N LYS A 159 8.60 -15.86 -43.83
CA LYS A 159 8.17 -17.01 -43.02
C LYS A 159 9.35 -17.94 -42.78
N PHE A 160 9.25 -18.69 -41.70
CA PHE A 160 10.19 -19.73 -41.29
C PHE A 160 9.41 -20.79 -40.50
N ASP A 161 9.97 -21.99 -40.36
CA ASP A 161 9.45 -22.98 -39.42
C ASP A 161 9.90 -22.60 -37.99
N PRO A 162 8.97 -22.36 -37.04
CA PRO A 162 9.31 -22.08 -35.65
C PRO A 162 10.23 -23.12 -35.00
N LYS A 163 10.19 -24.39 -35.45
CA LYS A 163 11.05 -25.46 -34.93
C LYS A 163 12.53 -25.23 -35.26
N GLU A 164 12.83 -24.61 -36.38
CA GLU A 164 14.21 -24.34 -36.78
C GLU A 164 14.82 -23.23 -35.92
N ILE A 165 14.04 -22.18 -35.60
CA ILE A 165 14.47 -21.16 -34.64
C ILE A 165 14.61 -21.75 -33.23
N GLU A 166 13.71 -22.64 -32.81
CA GLU A 166 13.81 -23.35 -31.53
C GLU A 166 15.14 -24.12 -31.41
N LYS A 167 15.53 -24.84 -32.47
CA LYS A 167 16.83 -25.55 -32.55
C LYS A 167 18.01 -24.58 -32.45
N LEU A 168 17.97 -23.44 -33.13
CA LEU A 168 19.03 -22.43 -33.07
C LEU A 168 19.16 -21.83 -31.67
N ILE A 169 18.05 -21.50 -31.00
CA ILE A 169 18.06 -21.05 -29.60
C ILE A 169 18.71 -22.09 -28.69
N LEU A 170 18.36 -23.38 -28.88
CA LEU A 170 18.96 -24.48 -28.12
C LEU A 170 20.47 -24.61 -28.38
N ALA A 171 20.91 -24.41 -29.63
CA ALA A 171 22.33 -24.46 -30.00
C ALA A 171 23.12 -23.35 -29.29
N LEU A 172 22.65 -22.09 -29.32
CA LEU A 172 23.32 -20.99 -28.61
C LEU A 172 23.34 -21.24 -27.09
N ALA A 173 22.22 -21.69 -26.52
CA ALA A 173 22.11 -22.01 -25.11
C ALA A 173 23.06 -23.15 -24.69
N ALA A 174 23.22 -24.19 -25.53
CA ALA A 174 24.13 -25.29 -25.28
C ALA A 174 25.60 -24.87 -25.38
N PHE A 175 25.92 -23.93 -26.27
CA PHE A 175 27.28 -23.46 -26.53
C PHE A 175 27.77 -22.45 -25.48
N ASP A 176 27.07 -21.32 -25.32
CA ASP A 176 27.49 -20.26 -24.39
C ASP A 176 27.03 -20.51 -22.95
N GLY A 177 25.92 -21.21 -22.74
CA GLY A 177 25.32 -21.39 -21.42
C GLY A 177 26.20 -22.06 -20.36
N PRO A 178 27.03 -23.08 -20.67
CA PRO A 178 27.93 -23.69 -19.69
C PRO A 178 28.92 -22.70 -19.06
N LYS A 179 29.44 -21.77 -19.86
CA LYS A 179 30.37 -20.72 -19.40
C LYS A 179 29.62 -19.58 -18.72
N TRP A 180 28.62 -19.02 -19.40
CA TRP A 180 27.94 -17.80 -18.97
C TRP A 180 26.96 -18.00 -17.82
N LEU A 181 26.49 -19.22 -17.60
CA LEU A 181 25.73 -19.61 -16.41
C LEU A 181 26.45 -20.79 -15.74
N PRO A 182 27.57 -20.58 -15.03
CA PRO A 182 28.38 -21.69 -14.51
C PRO A 182 27.60 -22.53 -13.49
N LYS A 183 27.96 -23.81 -13.35
CA LYS A 183 27.32 -24.72 -12.38
C LYS A 183 27.46 -24.26 -10.93
N SER A 184 28.44 -23.39 -10.63
CA SER A 184 28.65 -22.76 -9.33
C SER A 184 27.62 -21.67 -8.99
N ARG A 185 26.82 -21.19 -9.96
CA ARG A 185 25.80 -20.15 -9.78
C ARG A 185 24.39 -20.67 -10.07
N PRO A 186 23.87 -21.67 -9.33
CA PRO A 186 22.49 -22.13 -9.50
C PRO A 186 21.47 -21.02 -9.24
N GLY A 187 20.32 -21.08 -9.92
CA GLY A 187 19.26 -20.07 -9.84
C GLY A 187 19.49 -18.82 -10.71
N SER A 188 20.68 -18.67 -11.32
CA SER A 188 20.99 -17.57 -12.23
C SER A 188 20.31 -17.74 -13.60
N CYS A 189 20.13 -16.63 -14.32
CA CYS A 189 19.57 -16.62 -15.66
C CYS A 189 20.22 -15.57 -16.55
N ILE A 190 20.19 -15.83 -17.86
CA ILE A 190 20.57 -14.88 -18.91
C ILE A 190 19.40 -14.72 -19.88
N TYR A 191 19.24 -13.52 -20.43
CA TYR A 191 18.17 -13.20 -21.36
C TYR A 191 18.61 -13.51 -22.79
N LEU A 192 17.75 -14.18 -23.56
CA LEU A 192 17.94 -14.47 -24.98
C LEU A 192 17.05 -13.55 -25.79
N ARG A 193 17.60 -13.01 -26.88
CA ARG A 193 16.98 -12.01 -27.76
C ARG A 193 17.06 -12.46 -29.22
N PRO A 194 16.16 -13.33 -29.69
CA PRO A 194 15.94 -13.54 -31.11
C PRO A 194 15.34 -12.27 -31.73
N CYS A 195 15.83 -11.87 -32.90
CA CYS A 195 15.41 -10.66 -33.62
C CYS A 195 15.39 -10.93 -35.12
N MET A 196 14.50 -10.23 -35.84
CA MET A 196 14.47 -10.21 -37.29
C MET A 196 14.28 -8.77 -37.77
N MET A 197 15.06 -8.34 -38.76
CA MET A 197 15.05 -6.97 -39.26
C MET A 197 15.25 -6.92 -40.79
N GLY A 198 14.50 -6.06 -41.47
CA GLY A 198 14.68 -5.79 -42.90
C GLY A 198 15.95 -4.99 -43.17
N THR A 199 16.91 -5.59 -43.87
CA THR A 199 18.25 -5.04 -44.10
C THR A 199 18.53 -4.61 -45.54
N GLU A 200 17.57 -4.78 -46.45
CA GLU A 200 17.67 -4.30 -47.83
C GLU A 200 17.97 -2.80 -47.88
N ALA A 201 18.93 -2.42 -48.73
CA ALA A 201 19.20 -1.02 -49.02
C ALA A 201 18.08 -0.41 -49.89
N GLY A 202 17.31 0.52 -49.33
CA GLY A 202 16.28 1.24 -50.09
C GLY A 202 15.35 2.08 -49.21
N LEU A 203 15.12 3.33 -49.61
CA LEU A 203 14.18 4.24 -48.94
C LEU A 203 12.73 4.07 -49.44
N GLY A 204 12.47 3.17 -50.38
CA GLY A 204 11.10 2.88 -50.80
C GLY A 204 10.33 2.18 -49.68
N VAL A 205 9.10 2.61 -49.40
CA VAL A 205 8.21 1.88 -48.48
C VAL A 205 7.67 0.64 -49.20
N ALA A 206 8.40 -0.46 -49.08
CA ALA A 206 8.09 -1.73 -49.74
C ALA A 206 8.41 -2.92 -48.83
N THR A 207 7.96 -4.12 -49.23
CA THR A 207 8.33 -5.37 -48.56
C THR A 207 9.84 -5.60 -48.71
N PRO A 208 10.60 -5.80 -47.61
CA PRO A 208 12.04 -5.98 -47.69
C PRO A 208 12.42 -7.26 -48.46
N LYS A 209 13.33 -7.14 -49.42
CA LYS A 209 13.90 -8.27 -50.19
C LYS A 209 15.07 -8.93 -49.49
N GLU A 210 15.64 -8.28 -48.48
CA GLU A 210 16.72 -8.82 -47.64
C GLU A 210 16.40 -8.62 -46.17
N VAL A 211 16.62 -9.69 -45.40
CA VAL A 211 16.28 -9.74 -43.98
C VAL A 211 17.39 -10.44 -43.22
N THR A 212 17.73 -9.92 -42.04
CA THR A 212 18.67 -10.55 -41.11
C THR A 212 17.92 -11.06 -39.89
N PHE A 213 18.04 -12.35 -39.61
CA PHE A 213 17.67 -12.98 -38.35
C PHE A 213 18.92 -13.14 -37.47
N PHE A 214 18.79 -12.88 -36.17
CA PHE A 214 19.88 -13.11 -35.23
C PHE A 214 19.40 -13.44 -33.82
N ILE A 215 20.26 -14.05 -33.01
CA ILE A 215 20.04 -14.32 -31.58
C ILE A 215 21.27 -13.87 -30.79
N VAL A 216 21.06 -13.01 -29.81
CA VAL A 216 22.07 -12.61 -28.81
C VAL A 216 21.62 -12.98 -27.41
N ALA A 217 22.55 -13.10 -26.47
CA ALA A 217 22.26 -13.30 -25.06
C ALA A 217 22.95 -12.25 -24.19
N THR A 218 22.28 -11.74 -23.17
CA THR A 218 22.80 -10.71 -22.26
C THR A 218 22.23 -10.87 -20.85
N PHE A 219 22.98 -10.44 -19.84
CA PHE A 219 22.43 -10.29 -18.50
C PHE A 219 21.48 -9.07 -18.47
N MET A 220 20.37 -9.23 -17.76
CA MET A 220 19.42 -8.14 -17.54
C MET A 220 19.47 -7.75 -16.07
N PRO A 221 19.32 -6.45 -15.74
CA PRO A 221 19.24 -6.01 -14.35
C PRO A 221 18.08 -6.71 -13.63
N PRO A 222 18.27 -7.08 -12.36
CA PRO A 222 17.22 -7.68 -11.57
C PRO A 222 16.11 -6.65 -11.31
N LEU A 223 14.91 -6.92 -11.80
CA LEU A 223 13.74 -6.06 -11.59
C LEU A 223 13.17 -6.32 -10.20
N VAL A 224 13.67 -5.59 -9.20
CA VAL A 224 13.21 -5.68 -7.81
C VAL A 224 12.51 -4.38 -7.42
N PHE A 225 11.22 -4.49 -7.06
CA PHE A 225 10.43 -3.38 -6.54
C PHE A 225 10.05 -3.69 -5.09
N PRO A 226 10.82 -3.23 -4.09
CA PRO A 226 10.59 -3.57 -2.68
C PRO A 226 9.18 -3.23 -2.19
N HIS A 227 8.61 -2.15 -2.73
CA HIS A 227 7.29 -1.60 -2.39
C HIS A 227 6.21 -1.90 -3.43
N GLY A 228 6.45 -2.88 -4.31
CA GLY A 228 5.56 -3.19 -5.43
C GLY A 228 5.69 -2.22 -6.60
N LEU A 229 5.14 -2.63 -7.73
CA LEU A 229 5.18 -1.86 -8.98
C LEU A 229 4.08 -0.79 -8.98
N ARG A 230 4.44 0.46 -8.68
CA ARG A 230 3.55 1.62 -8.91
C ARG A 230 3.31 1.86 -10.40
N LEU A 231 2.04 1.89 -10.81
CA LEU A 231 1.62 2.11 -12.20
C LEU A 231 0.87 3.44 -12.33
N LEU A 232 1.18 4.21 -13.37
CA LEU A 232 0.40 5.38 -13.77
C LEU A 232 -0.64 4.96 -14.80
N ALA A 233 -1.92 5.10 -14.48
CA ALA A 233 -3.01 5.00 -15.45
C ALA A 233 -3.28 6.40 -16.01
N ASP A 234 -3.16 6.57 -17.32
CA ASP A 234 -3.37 7.85 -18.00
C ASP A 234 -4.12 7.57 -19.30
N GLU A 235 -5.30 8.18 -19.45
CA GLU A 235 -6.19 7.97 -20.60
C GLU A 235 -5.69 8.67 -21.88
N ASN A 236 -4.78 9.63 -21.74
CA ASN A 236 -4.27 10.40 -22.87
C ASN A 236 -3.22 9.65 -23.70
N VAL A 237 -2.80 8.47 -23.25
CA VAL A 237 -1.76 7.67 -23.90
C VAL A 237 -2.27 6.26 -24.22
N VAL A 238 -2.22 5.92 -25.51
CA VAL A 238 -2.69 4.63 -26.01
C VAL A 238 -1.52 3.81 -26.53
N ARG A 239 -1.41 2.56 -26.06
CA ARG A 239 -0.35 1.63 -26.49
C ARG A 239 -0.66 0.99 -27.85
N ALA A 240 -1.92 0.62 -28.05
CA ALA A 240 -2.41 -0.11 -29.21
C ALA A 240 -3.91 0.16 -29.39
N TRP A 241 -4.40 0.03 -30.62
CA TRP A 241 -5.79 0.27 -30.99
C TRP A 241 -6.33 -0.86 -31.91
N PRO A 242 -7.66 -1.03 -32.03
CA PRO A 242 -8.26 -2.04 -32.89
C PRO A 242 -7.82 -1.90 -34.35
N GLY A 243 -7.51 -3.03 -35.00
CA GLY A 243 -6.91 -3.05 -36.35
C GLY A 243 -5.41 -2.75 -36.39
N GLY A 244 -4.81 -2.34 -35.27
CA GLY A 244 -3.37 -2.14 -35.12
C GLY A 244 -2.56 -3.44 -35.05
N PHE A 245 -1.42 -3.36 -34.37
CA PHE A 245 -0.46 -4.47 -34.29
C PHE A 245 0.03 -4.72 -32.85
N GLY A 246 -0.77 -4.35 -31.85
CA GLY A 246 -0.45 -4.52 -30.42
C GLY A 246 -0.21 -5.97 -30.00
N TYR A 247 -0.85 -6.92 -30.68
CA TYR A 247 -0.70 -8.36 -30.48
C TYR A 247 0.62 -8.97 -31.00
N ALA A 248 1.38 -8.22 -31.81
CA ALA A 248 2.65 -8.65 -32.38
C ALA A 248 3.84 -7.99 -31.67
N LYS A 249 4.98 -8.66 -31.57
CA LYS A 249 6.15 -8.16 -30.83
C LYS A 249 7.09 -7.35 -31.72
N LEU A 250 6.56 -6.23 -32.22
CA LEU A 250 7.24 -5.34 -33.16
C LEU A 250 7.96 -4.20 -32.45
N GLY A 251 9.10 -3.74 -32.98
CA GLY A 251 9.83 -2.59 -32.41
C GLY A 251 8.96 -1.33 -32.32
N ALA A 252 8.09 -1.11 -33.30
CA ALA A 252 7.16 0.01 -33.38
C ALA A 252 6.18 0.11 -32.19
N ASN A 253 5.92 -0.99 -31.47
CA ASN A 253 5.04 -0.99 -30.28
C ASN A 253 5.70 -0.44 -29.01
N TYR A 254 7.02 -0.23 -29.01
CA TYR A 254 7.77 0.12 -27.79
C TYR A 254 8.30 1.55 -27.83
N GLY A 255 8.82 2.00 -28.97
CA GLY A 255 9.40 3.34 -29.12
C GLY A 255 8.47 4.47 -28.66
N PRO A 256 7.24 4.59 -29.20
CA PRO A 256 6.30 5.63 -28.80
C PRO A 256 5.94 5.62 -27.30
N GLY A 257 5.92 4.43 -26.68
CA GLY A 257 5.58 4.28 -25.26
C GLY A 257 6.68 4.75 -24.29
N LEU A 258 7.90 5.03 -24.77
CA LEU A 258 9.01 5.48 -23.93
C LEU A 258 8.74 6.86 -23.31
N MET A 259 8.07 7.77 -24.05
CA MET A 259 7.69 9.09 -23.54
C MET A 259 6.73 8.99 -22.36
N ALA A 260 5.66 8.22 -22.50
CA ALA A 260 4.71 7.98 -21.40
C ALA A 260 5.39 7.32 -20.19
N THR A 261 6.31 6.39 -20.43
CA THR A 261 7.09 5.75 -19.35
C THR A 261 8.01 6.75 -18.63
N LEU A 262 8.63 7.67 -19.37
CA LEU A 262 9.46 8.73 -18.80
C LEU A 262 8.64 9.69 -17.94
N GLU A 263 7.45 10.08 -18.40
CA GLU A 263 6.53 10.93 -17.65
C GLU A 263 6.01 10.24 -16.39
N ALA A 264 5.65 8.96 -16.47
CA ALA A 264 5.29 8.16 -15.32
C ALA A 264 6.42 8.15 -14.27
N LYS A 265 7.67 7.96 -14.70
CA LYS A 265 8.85 8.03 -13.82
C LYS A 265 9.02 9.40 -13.17
N LYS A 266 8.86 10.50 -13.91
CA LYS A 266 8.91 11.87 -13.37
C LYS A 266 7.84 12.09 -12.29
N LYS A 267 6.66 11.48 -12.44
CA LYS A 267 5.56 11.50 -11.46
C LYS A 267 5.75 10.50 -10.31
N GLY A 268 6.87 9.78 -10.24
CA GLY A 268 7.17 8.81 -9.19
C GLY A 268 6.62 7.39 -9.41
N PHE A 269 6.03 7.11 -10.57
CA PHE A 269 5.58 5.76 -10.95
C PHE A 269 6.69 4.98 -11.65
N HIS A 270 6.61 3.65 -11.68
CA HIS A 270 7.66 2.83 -12.32
C HIS A 270 7.34 2.49 -13.78
N GLN A 271 6.05 2.32 -14.09
CA GLN A 271 5.54 1.91 -15.40
C GLN A 271 4.15 2.54 -15.63
N VAL A 272 3.65 2.42 -16.86
CA VAL A 272 2.30 2.84 -17.26
C VAL A 272 1.35 1.65 -17.17
N LEU A 273 0.15 1.85 -16.64
CA LEU A 273 -0.99 0.96 -16.86
C LEU A 273 -1.72 1.46 -18.10
N TRP A 274 -1.61 0.72 -19.19
CA TRP A 274 -2.16 1.11 -20.48
C TRP A 274 -3.67 0.97 -20.48
N LEU A 275 -4.35 2.04 -20.89
CA LEU A 275 -5.79 2.07 -21.07
C LEU A 275 -6.14 2.20 -22.56
N PHE A 276 -7.27 1.63 -22.96
CA PHE A 276 -7.90 1.90 -24.25
C PHE A 276 -9.40 2.07 -24.01
N ASP A 277 -9.94 3.25 -24.26
CA ASP A 277 -11.35 3.58 -24.03
C ASP A 277 -11.80 3.24 -22.58
N GLY A 278 -11.01 3.68 -21.60
CA GLY A 278 -11.20 3.38 -20.17
C GLY A 278 -10.94 1.91 -19.77
N MET A 279 -10.67 1.00 -20.71
CA MET A 279 -10.44 -0.43 -20.44
C MET A 279 -8.97 -0.71 -20.12
N VAL A 280 -8.73 -1.52 -19.10
CA VAL A 280 -7.38 -1.94 -18.71
C VAL A 280 -6.83 -2.97 -19.71
N THR A 281 -5.62 -2.73 -20.22
CA THR A 281 -4.98 -3.61 -21.22
C THR A 281 -3.71 -4.29 -20.67
N GLU A 282 -2.62 -3.55 -20.51
CA GLU A 282 -1.29 -4.07 -20.12
C GLU A 282 -0.59 -3.14 -19.12
N ALA A 283 0.41 -3.63 -18.40
CA ALA A 283 1.23 -2.85 -17.48
C ALA A 283 2.68 -2.78 -17.99
N GLY A 284 3.07 -1.65 -18.56
CA GLY A 284 4.36 -1.47 -19.22
C GLY A 284 4.49 -2.41 -20.42
N ALA A 285 5.55 -3.22 -20.43
CA ALA A 285 5.77 -4.27 -21.45
C ALA A 285 5.30 -5.67 -20.98
N SER A 286 4.31 -5.74 -20.10
CA SER A 286 3.84 -6.98 -19.46
C SER A 286 2.31 -7.04 -19.42
N ASN A 287 1.74 -8.25 -19.48
CA ASN A 287 0.30 -8.44 -19.29
C ASN A 287 -0.08 -8.13 -17.84
N PHE A 288 -1.34 -7.75 -17.59
CA PHE A 288 -1.83 -7.36 -16.27
C PHE A 288 -2.95 -8.30 -15.79
N PHE A 289 -2.86 -8.71 -14.53
CA PHE A 289 -3.82 -9.59 -13.87
C PHE A 289 -4.34 -8.96 -12.57
N VAL A 290 -5.58 -9.26 -12.24
CA VAL A 290 -6.22 -8.90 -10.97
C VAL A 290 -6.86 -10.15 -10.38
N VAL A 291 -6.63 -10.39 -9.09
CA VAL A 291 -7.35 -11.38 -8.29
C VAL A 291 -8.31 -10.61 -7.41
N TRP A 292 -9.62 -10.81 -7.60
CA TRP A 292 -10.64 -10.12 -6.83
C TRP A 292 -11.84 -11.02 -6.53
N LYS A 293 -12.74 -10.55 -5.66
CA LYS A 293 -14.06 -11.16 -5.47
C LYS A 293 -15.06 -10.55 -6.44
N ASN A 294 -15.83 -11.42 -7.10
CA ASN A 294 -16.97 -11.01 -7.91
C ASN A 294 -18.02 -10.35 -7.01
N PRO A 295 -18.54 -9.15 -7.34
CA PRO A 295 -19.50 -8.46 -6.49
C PRO A 295 -20.85 -9.16 -6.37
N LYS A 296 -21.26 -9.96 -7.37
CA LYS A 296 -22.56 -10.65 -7.39
C LYS A 296 -22.48 -12.03 -6.74
N THR A 297 -21.43 -12.78 -7.01
CA THR A 297 -21.32 -14.18 -6.58
C THR A 297 -20.41 -14.35 -5.35
N SER A 298 -19.66 -13.32 -4.96
CA SER A 298 -18.59 -13.36 -3.95
C SER A 298 -17.46 -14.36 -4.22
N LYS A 299 -17.47 -15.04 -5.38
CA LYS A 299 -16.43 -15.99 -5.79
C LYS A 299 -15.13 -15.27 -6.12
N LEU A 300 -14.02 -15.91 -5.77
CA LEU A 300 -12.69 -15.45 -6.15
C LEU A 300 -12.44 -15.62 -7.65
N GLN A 301 -12.02 -14.56 -8.34
CA GLN A 301 -11.72 -14.55 -9.77
C GLN A 301 -10.30 -14.07 -10.04
N LEU A 302 -9.60 -14.72 -10.97
CA LEU A 302 -8.41 -14.22 -11.65
C LEU A 302 -8.83 -13.63 -13.00
N VAL A 303 -8.71 -12.31 -13.13
CA VAL A 303 -9.13 -11.54 -14.30
C VAL A 303 -7.93 -10.99 -15.05
N THR A 304 -7.97 -11.09 -16.39
CA THR A 304 -7.01 -10.46 -17.30
C THR A 304 -7.74 -10.01 -18.57
N ALA A 305 -7.21 -8.99 -19.25
CA ALA A 305 -7.70 -8.57 -20.55
C ALA A 305 -7.62 -9.75 -21.57
N PRO A 306 -8.60 -9.90 -22.47
CA PRO A 306 -8.69 -11.01 -23.41
C PRO A 306 -7.80 -10.76 -24.63
N LEU A 307 -7.46 -11.83 -25.35
CA LEU A 307 -6.75 -11.76 -26.64
C LEU A 307 -7.70 -11.53 -27.82
N GLY A 308 -8.89 -10.96 -27.57
CA GLY A 308 -10.03 -10.93 -28.48
C GLY A 308 -9.78 -10.25 -29.83
N GLU A 309 -10.82 -10.15 -30.65
CA GLU A 309 -10.74 -9.71 -32.07
C GLU A 309 -10.09 -8.33 -32.27
N GLN A 310 -10.14 -7.46 -31.27
CA GLN A 310 -9.49 -6.14 -31.29
C GLN A 310 -7.95 -6.23 -31.36
N LYS A 311 -7.35 -7.37 -31.01
CA LYS A 311 -5.91 -7.64 -31.10
C LYS A 311 -5.02 -6.59 -30.42
N LEU A 312 -5.48 -6.08 -29.27
CA LEU A 312 -4.79 -5.07 -28.46
C LEU A 312 -3.68 -5.65 -27.58
N ILE A 313 -3.83 -6.90 -27.12
CA ILE A 313 -2.99 -7.48 -26.08
C ILE A 313 -1.93 -8.38 -26.70
N LEU A 314 -0.68 -8.26 -26.24
CA LEU A 314 0.37 -9.19 -26.61
C LEU A 314 0.13 -10.54 -25.91
N ASP A 315 0.07 -11.63 -26.66
CA ASP A 315 -0.11 -12.97 -26.07
C ASP A 315 1.18 -13.45 -25.38
N GLY A 316 1.38 -13.02 -24.13
CA GLY A 316 2.56 -13.33 -23.33
C GLY A 316 2.69 -14.81 -22.97
N VAL A 317 3.90 -15.36 -23.07
CA VAL A 317 4.18 -16.77 -22.67
C VAL A 317 3.94 -16.96 -21.17
N THR A 318 4.26 -15.94 -20.36
CA THR A 318 4.02 -15.95 -18.91
C THR A 318 2.52 -15.89 -18.61
N ARG A 319 1.77 -15.01 -19.28
CA ARG A 319 0.30 -14.94 -19.21
C ARG A 319 -0.35 -16.29 -19.50
N ARG A 320 -0.01 -16.91 -20.64
CA ARG A 320 -0.53 -18.23 -21.03
C ARG A 320 -0.22 -19.30 -19.99
N SER A 321 0.98 -19.27 -19.40
CA SER A 321 1.39 -20.23 -18.38
C SER A 321 0.65 -20.04 -17.06
N ILE A 322 0.41 -18.79 -16.64
CA ILE A 322 -0.40 -18.47 -15.45
C ILE A 322 -1.82 -18.97 -15.62
N LEU A 323 -2.47 -18.64 -16.75
CA LEU A 323 -3.84 -19.08 -17.03
C LEU A 323 -3.95 -20.61 -17.08
N GLN A 324 -2.98 -21.27 -17.72
CA GLN A 324 -2.94 -22.74 -17.77
C GLN A 324 -2.80 -23.35 -16.37
N LEU A 325 -1.83 -22.88 -15.58
CA LEU A 325 -1.61 -23.40 -14.23
C LEU A 325 -2.79 -23.12 -13.30
N ALA A 326 -3.41 -21.94 -13.40
CA ALA A 326 -4.59 -21.60 -12.62
C ALA A 326 -5.75 -22.56 -12.97
N ARG A 327 -5.99 -22.83 -14.26
CA ARG A 327 -7.06 -23.75 -14.71
C ARG A 327 -6.81 -25.17 -14.20
N GLU A 328 -5.57 -25.63 -14.33
CA GLU A 328 -5.17 -26.98 -13.94
C GLU A 328 -5.19 -27.20 -12.43
N ARG A 329 -4.86 -26.18 -11.63
CA ARG A 329 -4.54 -26.36 -10.19
C ARG A 329 -5.45 -25.62 -9.22
N LEU A 330 -6.13 -24.57 -9.66
CA LEU A 330 -6.87 -23.66 -8.77
C LEU A 330 -8.37 -23.62 -9.07
N SER A 331 -8.85 -24.18 -10.17
CA SER A 331 -10.28 -24.11 -10.55
C SER A 331 -11.18 -25.17 -9.93
N SER A 332 -10.65 -26.20 -9.26
CA SER A 332 -11.46 -27.26 -8.64
C SER A 332 -11.12 -27.45 -7.15
N PRO A 333 -12.11 -27.61 -6.25
CA PRO A 333 -11.87 -27.88 -4.84
C PRO A 333 -11.18 -29.24 -4.58
N SER A 334 -11.26 -30.17 -5.54
CA SER A 334 -10.77 -31.56 -5.42
C SER A 334 -9.36 -31.80 -5.95
N LEU A 335 -8.68 -30.77 -6.47
CA LEU A 335 -7.33 -30.91 -7.02
C LEU A 335 -6.29 -30.82 -5.91
N ASN A 336 -6.15 -31.93 -5.17
CA ASN A 336 -5.05 -32.15 -4.23
C ASN A 336 -3.72 -31.86 -4.93
N TRP A 337 -2.93 -30.96 -4.33
CA TRP A 337 -1.54 -30.73 -4.71
C TRP A 337 -0.77 -32.05 -4.65
N ARG A 338 -0.59 -32.73 -5.79
CA ARG A 338 0.27 -33.91 -5.90
C ARG A 338 1.71 -33.44 -5.96
N ASN A 339 2.44 -33.60 -4.85
CA ASN A 339 3.88 -33.41 -4.83
C ASN A 339 4.56 -34.56 -5.60
N HIS A 340 5.71 -34.30 -6.22
CA HIS A 340 6.42 -35.22 -7.12
C HIS A 340 6.84 -36.56 -6.47
N ASN A 341 6.66 -36.70 -5.15
CA ASN A 341 7.01 -37.88 -4.35
C ASN A 341 5.80 -38.74 -3.93
N ASN A 342 4.65 -38.61 -4.60
CA ASN A 342 3.52 -39.55 -4.50
C ASN A 342 3.08 -39.89 -3.05
N LYS A 343 3.11 -38.90 -2.15
CA LYS A 343 2.49 -38.98 -0.83
C LYS A 343 1.42 -37.91 -0.76
N ASP A 344 0.18 -38.34 -0.53
CA ASP A 344 -0.96 -37.48 -0.32
C ASP A 344 -0.63 -36.46 0.77
N VAL A 345 -0.61 -35.19 0.38
CA VAL A 345 -0.50 -34.09 1.34
C VAL A 345 -1.88 -33.95 1.96
N ASP A 346 -1.95 -34.14 3.28
CA ASP A 346 -3.12 -34.06 4.14
C ASP A 346 -4.18 -33.08 3.61
N SER A 347 -5.40 -33.57 3.45
CA SER A 347 -6.60 -32.98 2.84
C SER A 347 -7.18 -31.76 3.61
N GLN A 348 -6.37 -31.06 4.40
CA GLN A 348 -6.81 -29.98 5.28
C GLN A 348 -6.68 -28.56 4.69
N HIS A 349 -6.19 -28.38 3.45
CA HIS A 349 -6.03 -27.06 2.82
C HIS A 349 -6.84 -27.00 1.52
N VAL A 350 -8.17 -26.96 1.65
CA VAL A 350 -9.07 -26.69 0.52
C VAL A 350 -9.05 -25.19 0.27
N PHE A 351 -8.35 -24.75 -0.78
CA PHE A 351 -8.44 -23.36 -1.24
C PHE A 351 -9.81 -23.13 -1.89
N GLU A 352 -10.39 -21.94 -1.71
CA GLU A 352 -11.58 -21.54 -2.47
C GLU A 352 -11.27 -21.63 -3.97
N PRO A 353 -12.11 -22.31 -4.78
CA PRO A 353 -11.88 -22.43 -6.21
C PRO A 353 -11.77 -21.05 -6.88
N LEU A 354 -10.71 -20.87 -7.67
CA LEU A 354 -10.43 -19.67 -8.42
C LEU A 354 -11.08 -19.74 -9.80
N GLU A 355 -12.03 -18.86 -10.06
CA GLU A 355 -12.63 -18.67 -11.37
C GLU A 355 -11.67 -17.88 -12.27
N ILE A 356 -11.50 -18.30 -13.52
CA ILE A 356 -10.50 -17.70 -14.42
C ILE A 356 -11.22 -17.04 -15.57
N VAL A 357 -11.12 -15.71 -15.63
CA VAL A 357 -11.94 -14.88 -16.51
C VAL A 357 -11.04 -14.03 -17.41
N GLU A 358 -11.08 -14.32 -18.71
CA GLU A 358 -10.47 -13.47 -19.73
C GLU A 358 -11.55 -12.53 -20.27
N ARG A 359 -11.61 -11.29 -19.78
CA ARG A 359 -12.62 -10.30 -20.21
C ARG A 359 -12.09 -8.88 -20.12
N ASN A 360 -12.73 -7.97 -20.84
CA ASN A 360 -12.50 -6.55 -20.66
C ASN A 360 -13.03 -6.12 -19.27
N PHE A 361 -12.30 -5.21 -18.64
CA PHE A 361 -12.68 -4.56 -17.39
C PHE A 361 -12.15 -3.14 -17.41
N SER A 362 -12.95 -2.19 -16.93
CA SER A 362 -12.59 -0.78 -16.94
C SER A 362 -11.73 -0.41 -15.74
N ILE A 363 -11.04 0.74 -15.85
CA ILE A 363 -10.35 1.33 -14.72
C ILE A 363 -11.32 1.70 -13.60
N ASP A 364 -12.56 2.10 -13.94
CA ASP A 364 -13.61 2.37 -12.96
C ASP A 364 -14.03 1.12 -12.20
N GLU A 365 -14.20 -0.01 -12.90
CA GLU A 365 -14.51 -1.29 -12.27
C GLU A 365 -13.41 -1.72 -11.31
N LEU A 366 -12.14 -1.55 -11.72
CA LEU A 366 -10.99 -1.83 -10.87
C LEU A 366 -10.96 -0.89 -9.66
N THR A 367 -11.20 0.40 -9.85
CA THR A 367 -11.23 1.41 -8.79
C THR A 367 -12.36 1.12 -7.80
N GLN A 368 -13.54 0.79 -8.29
CA GLN A 368 -14.67 0.35 -7.49
C GLN A 368 -14.31 -0.92 -6.68
N ALA A 369 -13.69 -1.92 -7.31
CA ALA A 369 -13.27 -3.13 -6.62
C ALA A 369 -12.21 -2.87 -5.53
N ILE A 370 -11.32 -1.90 -5.73
CA ILE A 370 -10.36 -1.46 -4.71
C ILE A 370 -11.08 -0.78 -3.55
N ASN A 371 -11.98 0.18 -3.84
CA ASN A 371 -12.74 0.90 -2.83
C ASN A 371 -13.64 -0.04 -1.99
N GLU A 372 -14.20 -1.06 -2.62
CA GLU A 372 -15.02 -2.10 -1.98
C GLU A 372 -14.18 -3.20 -1.30
N ASN A 373 -12.85 -3.08 -1.27
CA ASN A 373 -11.92 -4.09 -0.73
C ASN A 373 -12.12 -5.50 -1.32
N ARG A 374 -12.55 -5.59 -2.59
CA ARG A 374 -12.73 -6.85 -3.30
C ARG A 374 -11.46 -7.34 -3.98
N VAL A 375 -10.48 -6.46 -4.24
CA VAL A 375 -9.19 -6.85 -4.82
C VAL A 375 -8.30 -7.48 -3.76
N LEU A 376 -7.86 -8.72 -4.00
CA LEU A 376 -6.84 -9.38 -3.18
C LEU A 376 -5.44 -9.03 -3.69
N GLU A 377 -5.23 -9.16 -5.01
CA GLU A 377 -3.92 -8.95 -5.62
C GLU A 377 -4.06 -8.36 -7.02
N ALA A 378 -3.05 -7.61 -7.46
CA ALA A 378 -2.93 -7.16 -8.85
C ALA A 378 -1.46 -7.20 -9.28
N PHE A 379 -1.14 -7.88 -10.37
CA PHE A 379 0.25 -8.11 -10.74
C PHE A 379 0.45 -8.08 -12.25
N SER A 380 1.67 -7.75 -12.66
CA SER A 380 2.10 -7.81 -14.05
C SER A 380 2.86 -9.10 -14.32
N SER A 381 2.72 -9.64 -15.53
CA SER A 381 3.35 -10.88 -15.94
C SER A 381 4.14 -10.69 -17.24
N GLY A 382 5.40 -11.11 -17.21
CA GLY A 382 6.30 -11.03 -18.36
C GLY A 382 7.63 -11.71 -18.07
N THR A 383 8.38 -12.07 -19.11
CA THR A 383 9.67 -12.77 -19.00
C THR A 383 10.65 -12.04 -18.06
N ALA A 384 10.64 -10.71 -18.08
CA ALA A 384 11.49 -9.88 -17.22
C ALA A 384 11.03 -9.87 -15.75
N LEU A 385 9.72 -9.98 -15.49
CA LEU A 385 9.07 -9.77 -14.18
C LEU A 385 8.56 -11.07 -13.52
N TRP A 386 9.18 -12.23 -13.79
CA TRP A 386 8.76 -13.56 -13.28
C TRP A 386 8.57 -13.66 -11.75
N LYS A 387 8.97 -12.65 -10.96
CA LYS A 387 8.77 -12.61 -9.50
C LYS A 387 8.37 -11.21 -9.02
N ILE A 388 7.09 -10.84 -9.10
CA ILE A 388 6.57 -9.68 -8.35
C ILE A 388 5.19 -9.98 -7.78
N TRP A 389 5.14 -9.95 -6.45
CA TRP A 389 3.94 -9.91 -5.63
C TRP A 389 3.66 -8.43 -5.31
N ASN A 390 2.43 -7.95 -5.53
CA ASN A 390 2.04 -6.60 -5.15
C ASN A 390 0.89 -6.62 -4.15
N SER A 391 1.09 -5.93 -3.04
CA SER A 391 0.02 -5.22 -2.34
C SER A 391 0.07 -3.76 -2.80
N ILE A 392 -1.01 -3.25 -3.40
CA ILE A 392 -1.13 -1.82 -3.69
C ILE A 392 -1.48 -1.12 -2.38
N PHE A 393 -0.52 -0.39 -1.79
CA PHE A 393 -0.81 0.54 -0.71
C PHE A 393 -0.16 1.89 -0.99
N SER A 394 -1.01 2.90 -1.11
CA SER A 394 -0.66 4.30 -0.88
C SER A 394 -0.96 4.61 0.58
N SER A 395 0.06 5.00 1.36
CA SER A 395 0.12 6.34 1.95
C SER A 395 1.23 6.43 2.98
N SER A 396 1.71 7.67 3.09
CA SER A 396 2.70 8.21 4.01
C SER A 396 2.67 7.66 5.44
N SER A 397 3.71 6.96 5.87
CA SER A 397 4.20 7.07 7.24
C SER A 397 5.71 6.85 7.29
N LYS A 398 6.44 7.92 7.64
CA LYS A 398 7.80 7.85 8.14
C LYS A 398 7.73 7.97 9.68
N ASP A 399 8.77 7.45 10.33
CA ASP A 399 9.24 7.79 11.68
C ASP A 399 8.89 6.84 12.85
N SER A 400 9.34 5.59 12.77
CA SER A 400 9.84 4.90 13.98
C SER A 400 11.09 4.06 13.67
N ALA A 401 12.05 4.04 14.60
CA ALA A 401 13.28 3.25 14.46
C ALA A 401 13.00 1.74 14.38
N GLU A 402 11.99 1.28 15.14
CA GLU A 402 11.49 -0.11 15.11
C GLU A 402 10.88 -0.48 13.75
N PHE A 403 10.17 0.45 13.09
CA PHE A 403 9.63 0.24 11.75
C PHE A 403 10.75 0.11 10.71
N GLN A 404 11.81 0.91 10.81
CA GLN A 404 12.97 0.80 9.92
C GLN A 404 13.77 -0.48 10.15
N GLU A 405 13.88 -0.95 11.40
CA GLU A 405 14.53 -2.22 11.73
C GLU A 405 13.72 -3.41 11.20
N LEU A 406 12.40 -3.45 11.45
CA LEU A 406 11.50 -4.48 10.94
C LEU A 406 11.47 -4.50 9.41
N LYS A 407 11.46 -3.32 8.78
CA LYS A 407 11.55 -3.16 7.33
C LYS A 407 12.86 -3.70 6.77
N THR A 408 13.99 -3.38 7.40
CA THR A 408 15.32 -3.88 6.99
C THR A 408 15.40 -5.40 7.13
N LYS A 409 14.85 -5.95 8.21
CA LYS A 409 14.77 -7.39 8.47
C LYS A 409 13.87 -8.11 7.47
N ALA A 410 12.73 -7.52 7.12
CA ALA A 410 11.82 -8.03 6.08
C ALA A 410 12.51 -8.08 4.71
N ILE A 411 13.24 -7.01 4.35
CA ILE A 411 13.99 -6.94 3.09
C ILE A 411 15.09 -8.02 3.05
N LYS A 412 15.84 -8.20 4.15
CA LYS A 412 16.88 -9.23 4.25
C LYS A 412 16.30 -10.65 4.12
N LEU A 413 15.25 -10.96 4.88
CA LEU A 413 14.56 -12.26 4.81
C LEU A 413 13.95 -12.51 3.43
N ARG A 414 13.40 -11.48 2.78
CA ARG A 414 12.88 -11.57 1.41
C ARG A 414 13.99 -11.87 0.40
N LYS A 415 15.17 -11.26 0.57
CA LYS A 415 16.35 -11.54 -0.26
C LYS A 415 16.79 -13.00 -0.11
N GLU A 416 16.84 -13.51 1.11
CA GLU A 416 17.18 -14.92 1.41
C GLU A 416 16.10 -15.91 0.94
N LEU A 417 14.81 -15.56 1.11
CA LEU A 417 13.66 -16.32 0.60
C LEU A 417 13.69 -16.40 -0.93
N ASN A 418 14.05 -15.31 -1.61
CA ASN A 418 14.14 -15.26 -3.07
C ASN A 418 15.36 -16.01 -3.61
N ALA A 419 16.43 -16.09 -2.82
CA ALA A 419 17.65 -16.85 -3.11
C ALA A 419 17.49 -18.36 -2.88
N THR A 420 16.57 -18.75 -2.00
CA THR A 420 16.22 -20.15 -1.74
C THR A 420 15.09 -20.56 -2.70
N SER A 421 15.34 -21.37 -3.73
CA SER A 421 14.24 -21.81 -4.62
C SER A 421 13.58 -23.12 -4.18
N SER A 422 12.28 -23.19 -4.43
CA SER A 422 11.44 -24.36 -4.28
C SER A 422 11.80 -25.42 -5.33
N GLN A 423 12.70 -26.33 -4.99
CA GLN A 423 12.59 -27.73 -5.38
C GLN A 423 13.42 -28.64 -4.46
N ASP A 424 14.54 -28.17 -3.91
CA ASP A 424 15.41 -29.02 -3.07
C ASP A 424 15.55 -28.57 -1.59
N GLU A 425 15.28 -27.30 -1.25
CA GLU A 425 15.37 -26.77 0.12
C GLU A 425 14.00 -26.30 0.68
N PHE A 426 12.92 -27.03 0.41
CA PHE A 426 11.57 -26.63 0.84
C PHE A 426 11.47 -26.39 2.36
N ALA A 427 12.20 -27.16 3.18
CA ALA A 427 12.21 -26.98 4.64
C ALA A 427 12.83 -25.64 5.06
N LYS A 428 13.94 -25.24 4.42
CA LYS A 428 14.60 -23.95 4.67
C LYS A 428 13.81 -22.80 4.09
N TRP A 429 13.24 -22.97 2.89
CA TRP A 429 12.32 -22.03 2.30
C TRP A 429 11.09 -21.80 3.17
N ALA A 430 10.47 -22.86 3.70
CA ALA A 430 9.33 -22.79 4.61
C ALA A 430 9.71 -22.12 5.94
N LYS A 431 10.91 -22.38 6.46
CA LYS A 431 11.44 -21.70 7.66
C LYS A 431 11.65 -20.20 7.42
N LEU A 432 12.29 -19.83 6.31
CA LEU A 432 12.49 -18.43 5.90
C LEU A 432 11.15 -17.75 5.60
N ARG A 433 10.19 -18.47 5.03
CA ARG A 433 8.84 -17.98 4.75
C ARG A 433 8.09 -17.68 6.04
N ARG A 434 8.10 -18.61 7.01
CA ARG A 434 7.52 -18.37 8.34
C ARG A 434 8.17 -17.20 9.06
N GLN A 435 9.48 -17.01 8.91
CA GLN A 435 10.19 -15.86 9.48
C GLN A 435 9.79 -14.55 8.79
N TYR A 436 9.71 -14.55 7.46
CA TYR A 436 9.25 -13.41 6.68
C TYR A 436 7.81 -13.06 7.03
N ASP A 437 6.90 -14.04 7.06
CA ASP A 437 5.48 -13.84 7.37
C ASP A 437 5.32 -13.28 8.80
N LYS A 438 6.08 -13.74 9.79
CA LYS A 438 6.10 -13.16 11.15
C LYS A 438 6.58 -11.71 11.18
N VAL A 439 7.60 -11.37 10.38
CA VAL A 439 8.10 -9.99 10.30
C VAL A 439 7.14 -9.10 9.51
N ALA A 440 6.52 -9.64 8.45
CA ALA A 440 5.50 -8.98 7.65
C ALA A 440 4.25 -8.70 8.49
N GLU A 441 3.79 -9.66 9.30
CA GLU A 441 2.68 -9.49 10.24
C GLU A 441 3.01 -8.43 11.31
N LYS A 442 4.25 -8.40 11.82
CA LYS A 442 4.68 -7.32 12.74
C LYS A 442 4.75 -5.96 12.05
N LEU A 443 5.22 -5.92 10.81
CA LEU A 443 5.28 -4.71 10.00
C LEU A 443 3.87 -4.22 9.66
N GLU A 444 2.95 -5.14 9.36
CA GLU A 444 1.53 -4.89 9.13
C GLU A 444 0.85 -4.42 10.41
N LYS A 445 1.07 -5.06 11.56
CA LYS A 445 0.60 -4.59 12.88
C LYS A 445 1.17 -3.23 13.26
N ALA A 446 2.41 -2.92 12.90
CA ALA A 446 3.01 -1.59 13.09
C ALA A 446 2.39 -0.56 12.13
N THR A 447 2.10 -0.96 10.90
CA THR A 447 1.40 -0.15 9.88
C THR A 447 -0.06 0.09 10.25
N LEU A 448 -0.73 -0.93 10.80
CA LEU A 448 -2.08 -0.89 11.34
C LEU A 448 -2.13 -0.14 12.66
N LYS A 449 -1.10 -0.17 13.52
CA LYS A 449 -1.01 0.74 14.69
C LYS A 449 -0.89 2.21 14.26
N SER A 450 -0.24 2.47 13.13
CA SER A 450 -0.15 3.79 12.49
C SER A 450 -1.49 4.18 11.81
N ALA A 451 -2.22 3.23 11.24
CA ALA A 451 -3.51 3.45 10.57
C ALA A 451 -4.72 3.47 11.53
N ASN A 452 -4.70 2.69 12.62
CA ASN A 452 -5.78 2.56 13.61
C ASN A 452 -5.83 3.71 14.61
N SER A 453 -4.93 4.70 14.52
CA SER A 453 -4.94 5.83 15.44
C SER A 453 -5.99 6.90 15.12
N SER A 454 -6.85 6.71 14.10
CA SER A 454 -7.75 7.77 13.65
C SER A 454 -9.23 7.45 13.45
N THR A 455 -9.78 6.30 13.89
CA THR A 455 -11.19 6.02 13.52
C THR A 455 -12.11 5.40 14.58
N PHE A 456 -11.64 4.83 15.70
CA PHE A 456 -12.56 4.36 16.75
C PHE A 456 -12.75 5.38 17.88
N ILE A 457 -13.98 5.47 18.42
CA ILE A 457 -14.25 6.20 19.68
C ILE A 457 -13.36 5.59 20.75
N ARG A 458 -12.36 6.35 21.18
CA ARG A 458 -11.41 5.93 22.20
C ARG A 458 -11.75 6.58 23.54
N PRO A 459 -11.48 5.90 24.68
CA PRO A 459 -11.57 6.52 25.98
C PRO A 459 -10.60 7.70 26.06
N LEU A 460 -10.98 8.73 26.83
CA LEU A 460 -10.19 9.95 26.96
C LEU A 460 -8.75 9.62 27.43
N PRO A 461 -7.72 9.98 26.66
CA PRO A 461 -6.34 9.68 27.04
C PRO A 461 -5.98 10.32 28.40
N PRO A 462 -5.22 9.64 29.27
CA PRO A 462 -4.93 10.14 30.61
C PRO A 462 -4.15 11.47 30.61
N LYS A 463 -3.34 11.72 29.58
CA LYS A 463 -2.66 13.01 29.38
C LYS A 463 -3.65 14.13 29.05
N THR A 464 -4.59 13.86 28.14
CA THR A 464 -5.62 14.82 27.74
C THR A 464 -6.59 15.11 28.89
N LEU A 465 -6.95 14.12 29.71
CA LEU A 465 -7.78 14.33 30.89
C LEU A 465 -7.16 15.33 31.87
N ARG A 466 -5.86 15.21 32.19
CA ARG A 466 -5.16 16.16 33.08
C ARG A 466 -5.21 17.58 32.53
N ILE A 467 -5.15 17.72 31.22
CA ILE A 467 -5.10 19.01 30.55
C ILE A 467 -6.50 19.64 30.44
N LEU A 468 -7.53 18.83 30.19
CA LEU A 468 -8.92 19.29 30.26
C LEU A 468 -9.28 19.71 31.69
N LEU A 469 -8.75 19.04 32.72
CA LEU A 469 -8.89 19.49 34.11
C LEU A 469 -8.20 20.84 34.36
N LEU A 470 -7.00 21.05 33.82
CA LEU A 470 -6.32 22.36 33.92
C LEU A 470 -7.11 23.47 33.21
N LEU A 471 -7.66 23.19 32.02
CA LEU A 471 -8.49 24.14 31.29
C LEU A 471 -9.82 24.42 32.02
N PHE A 472 -10.41 23.41 32.65
CA PHE A 472 -11.60 23.57 33.50
C PHE A 472 -11.33 24.49 34.71
N VAL A 473 -10.18 24.34 35.36
CA VAL A 473 -9.75 25.24 36.45
C VAL A 473 -9.55 26.66 35.94
N ALA A 474 -8.99 26.85 34.74
CA ALA A 474 -8.84 28.18 34.12
C ALA A 474 -10.20 28.83 33.81
N VAL A 475 -11.14 28.09 33.23
CA VAL A 475 -12.52 28.56 32.99
C VAL A 475 -13.18 28.96 34.29
N LEU A 476 -13.06 28.14 35.34
CA LEU A 476 -13.61 28.44 36.66
C LEU A 476 -12.98 29.71 37.25
N TYR A 477 -11.67 29.91 37.10
CA TYR A 477 -10.99 31.14 37.53
C TYR A 477 -11.59 32.38 36.86
N PHE A 478 -11.76 32.40 35.54
CA PHE A 478 -12.35 33.54 34.84
C PHE A 478 -13.83 33.76 35.20
N ILE A 479 -14.59 32.69 35.46
CA ILE A 479 -15.97 32.81 35.95
C ILE A 479 -16.01 33.41 37.36
N LEU A 480 -15.11 33.01 38.26
CA LEU A 480 -15.02 33.56 39.61
C LEU A 480 -14.71 35.07 39.60
N GLN A 481 -13.91 35.53 38.64
CA GLN A 481 -13.60 36.97 38.47
C GLN A 481 -14.81 37.83 38.07
N ILE A 482 -15.92 37.23 37.64
CA ILE A 482 -17.18 37.94 37.37
C ILE A 482 -17.94 38.24 38.68
N LEU A 483 -17.72 37.48 39.75
CA LEU A 483 -18.49 37.63 40.98
C LEU A 483 -18.23 39.00 41.63
N PRO A 484 -19.26 39.63 42.25
CA PRO A 484 -19.15 40.96 42.84
C PRO A 484 -18.02 41.11 43.86
N LYS A 485 -17.67 40.03 44.58
CA LYS A 485 -16.58 40.00 45.56
C LYS A 485 -15.20 40.26 44.96
N PHE A 486 -15.00 39.93 43.68
CA PHE A 486 -13.74 40.12 42.97
C PHE A 486 -13.75 41.35 42.05
N SER A 487 -14.90 42.03 41.93
CA SER A 487 -15.01 43.32 41.25
C SER A 487 -14.72 44.46 42.24
N PRO A 488 -14.01 45.52 41.83
CA PRO A 488 -13.79 46.67 42.68
C PRO A 488 -15.12 47.39 42.93
N GLU A 489 -15.27 47.95 44.13
CA GLU A 489 -16.51 48.63 44.53
C GLU A 489 -16.83 49.82 43.62
N GLU A 490 -18.11 49.95 43.28
CA GLU A 490 -18.64 51.06 42.51
C GLU A 490 -19.31 52.05 43.49
N ILE A 491 -18.65 53.18 43.73
CA ILE A 491 -19.00 54.10 44.82
C ILE A 491 -20.31 54.86 44.55
N ILE A 492 -20.65 55.09 43.28
CA ILE A 492 -21.83 55.89 42.91
C ILE A 492 -23.12 55.10 43.14
N SER A 493 -23.12 53.81 42.80
CA SER A 493 -24.18 52.83 43.03
C SER A 493 -24.28 52.50 44.51
N LEU A 494 -23.14 52.27 45.19
CA LEU A 494 -23.13 51.98 46.63
C LEU A 494 -23.78 53.12 47.46
N THR A 495 -23.53 54.37 47.08
CA THR A 495 -24.09 55.56 47.77
C THR A 495 -25.45 56.00 47.24
N GLY A 496 -25.98 55.35 46.20
CA GLY A 496 -27.22 55.76 45.51
C GLY A 496 -27.18 57.19 44.97
N SER A 497 -26.00 57.70 44.63
CA SER A 497 -25.79 59.11 44.27
C SER A 497 -25.91 59.33 42.77
N ARG A 498 -26.20 60.58 42.36
CA ARG A 498 -26.20 60.97 40.94
C ARG A 498 -24.78 61.36 40.53
N ILE A 499 -24.43 61.23 39.25
CA ILE A 499 -23.10 61.61 38.75
C ILE A 499 -22.73 63.08 39.04
N GLN A 500 -23.75 63.95 39.14
CA GLN A 500 -23.62 65.39 39.42
C GLN A 500 -23.61 65.73 40.93
N THR A 501 -23.76 64.76 41.84
CA THR A 501 -23.78 65.02 43.28
C THR A 501 -22.46 65.68 43.74
N PRO A 502 -22.49 66.77 44.55
CA PRO A 502 -21.26 67.41 45.02
C PRO A 502 -20.29 66.44 45.71
N ASN A 503 -18.98 66.66 45.53
CA ASN A 503 -17.94 65.70 45.94
C ASN A 503 -18.02 65.40 47.45
N ASP A 504 -18.17 66.43 48.28
CA ASP A 504 -18.24 66.25 49.73
C ASP A 504 -19.46 65.46 50.18
N VAL A 505 -20.60 65.61 49.49
CA VAL A 505 -21.83 64.87 49.79
C VAL A 505 -21.68 63.39 49.41
N LEU A 506 -21.02 63.09 48.29
CA LEU A 506 -20.76 61.72 47.85
C LEU A 506 -19.89 60.96 48.86
N PHE A 507 -18.77 61.57 49.29
CA PHE A 507 -17.85 60.93 50.24
C PHE A 507 -18.35 60.96 51.69
N MET A 508 -19.20 61.92 52.07
CA MET A 508 -19.92 61.87 53.36
C MET A 508 -20.89 60.68 53.40
N ARG A 509 -21.63 60.42 52.32
CA ARG A 509 -22.49 59.22 52.22
C ARG A 509 -21.69 57.93 52.22
N LEU A 510 -20.55 57.91 51.54
CA LEU A 510 -19.64 56.75 51.55
C LEU A 510 -19.09 56.47 52.95
N SER A 511 -18.65 57.52 53.68
CA SER A 511 -18.18 57.41 55.07
C SER A 511 -19.27 56.92 56.02
N ALA A 512 -20.54 57.22 55.75
CA ALA A 512 -21.66 56.73 56.57
C ALA A 512 -21.99 55.25 56.32
N LEU A 513 -21.61 54.71 55.15
CA LEU A 513 -21.80 53.30 54.80
C LEU A 513 -20.63 52.40 55.25
N ARG A 514 -19.47 52.98 55.57
CA ARG A 514 -18.26 52.25 56.00
C ARG A 514 -18.14 52.29 57.53
N SER A 515 -18.00 51.12 58.15
CA SER A 515 -17.88 50.98 59.61
C SER A 515 -16.60 51.59 60.20
N GLU A 516 -15.53 51.71 59.39
CA GLU A 516 -14.20 52.21 59.81
C GLU A 516 -13.85 53.59 59.22
N GLY A 517 -14.81 54.28 58.58
CA GLY A 517 -14.56 55.56 57.89
C GLY A 517 -14.02 55.42 56.46
N LEU A 518 -13.52 56.52 55.89
CA LEU A 518 -12.94 56.54 54.54
C LEU A 518 -11.60 55.82 54.51
N THR A 519 -11.37 54.99 53.49
CA THR A 519 -10.07 54.32 53.31
C THR A 519 -9.05 55.26 52.65
N ALA A 520 -7.76 54.95 52.76
CA ALA A 520 -6.70 55.72 52.09
C ALA A 520 -6.94 55.85 50.57
N SER A 521 -7.52 54.82 49.94
CA SER A 521 -7.91 54.85 48.52
C SER A 521 -9.09 55.79 48.25
N ASP A 522 -10.07 55.90 49.16
CA ASP A 522 -11.17 56.85 49.02
C ASP A 522 -10.70 58.29 49.15
N GLU A 523 -9.76 58.56 50.05
CA GLU A 523 -9.20 59.91 50.24
C GLU A 523 -8.46 60.38 48.97
N ILE A 524 -7.67 59.49 48.38
CA ILE A 524 -7.00 59.75 47.09
C ILE A 524 -8.06 59.95 46.01
N LEU A 525 -9.08 59.09 45.93
CA LEU A 525 -10.15 59.23 44.94
C LEU A 525 -10.93 60.54 45.12
N LYS A 526 -11.19 60.97 46.36
CA LYS A 526 -11.83 62.26 46.69
C LYS A 526 -11.03 63.42 46.13
N SER A 527 -9.70 63.38 46.24
CA SER A 527 -8.81 64.40 45.66
C SER A 527 -8.80 64.40 44.13
N ARG A 528 -9.03 63.25 43.49
CA ARG A 528 -9.05 63.08 42.03
C ARG A 528 -10.39 63.46 41.40
N PHE A 529 -11.49 63.44 42.16
CA PHE A 529 -12.84 63.84 41.70
C PHE A 529 -13.04 65.37 41.65
N SER A 530 -12.10 66.09 41.04
CA SER A 530 -12.11 67.56 40.96
C SER A 530 -13.08 68.13 39.92
N SER A 531 -13.43 67.35 38.89
CA SER A 531 -14.29 67.80 37.78
C SER A 531 -15.31 66.74 37.36
N LEU A 532 -16.38 67.16 36.67
CA LEU A 532 -17.34 66.20 36.10
C LEU A 532 -16.64 65.23 35.12
N ASN A 533 -15.66 65.71 34.34
CA ASN A 533 -14.88 64.88 33.42
C ASN A 533 -14.11 63.77 34.15
N SER A 534 -13.50 64.06 35.31
CA SER A 534 -12.80 63.05 36.11
C SER A 534 -13.71 61.90 36.57
N ARG A 535 -14.98 62.22 36.87
CA ARG A 535 -16.00 61.22 37.27
C ARG A 535 -16.52 60.41 36.09
N LEU A 536 -16.65 61.02 34.91
CA LEU A 536 -17.01 60.28 33.69
C LEU A 536 -15.89 59.34 33.26
N LEU A 537 -14.62 59.74 33.43
CA LEU A 537 -13.45 58.88 33.17
C LEU A 537 -13.34 57.74 34.19
N TYR A 538 -13.72 57.97 35.46
CA TYR A 538 -13.88 56.91 36.46
C TYR A 538 -14.84 55.81 36.01
N LEU A 539 -15.96 56.17 35.37
CA LEU A 539 -16.91 55.19 34.83
C LEU A 539 -16.35 54.38 33.64
N GLN A 540 -15.36 54.90 32.91
CA GLN A 540 -14.73 54.24 31.77
C GLN A 540 -13.53 53.37 32.17
N TYR A 541 -12.63 53.89 33.01
CA TYR A 541 -11.34 53.25 33.32
C TYR A 541 -11.28 52.64 34.73
N GLY A 542 -12.25 52.92 35.60
CA GLY A 542 -12.36 52.34 36.93
C GLY A 542 -11.47 52.96 38.00
N PRO A 543 -11.59 52.49 39.25
CA PRO A 543 -10.95 53.11 40.42
C PRO A 543 -9.43 53.03 40.40
N SER A 544 -8.84 51.89 40.05
CA SER A 544 -7.38 51.69 40.09
C SER A 544 -6.66 52.66 39.14
N THR A 545 -7.16 52.82 37.91
CA THR A 545 -6.57 53.76 36.94
C THR A 545 -6.66 55.21 37.38
N ILE A 546 -7.74 55.62 38.06
CA ILE A 546 -7.90 57.00 38.55
C ILE A 546 -7.01 57.26 39.79
N ILE A 547 -6.84 56.27 40.66
CA ILE A 547 -6.09 56.41 41.92
C ILE A 547 -4.58 56.30 41.66
N GLU A 548 -4.15 55.33 40.86
CA GLU A 548 -2.73 54.97 40.70
C GLU A 548 -2.01 55.74 39.58
N CYS A 549 -2.75 56.29 38.60
CA CYS A 549 -2.11 57.02 37.52
C CYS A 549 -1.58 58.39 37.98
N THR A 550 -0.27 58.54 38.00
CA THR A 550 0.42 59.76 38.46
C THR A 550 0.53 60.85 37.40
N PHE A 551 0.48 60.49 36.12
CA PHE A 551 0.66 61.41 34.98
C PHE A 551 -0.65 61.69 34.20
N CYS A 552 -1.75 61.05 34.57
CA CYS A 552 -3.02 61.21 33.87
C CYS A 552 -3.70 62.54 34.25
N ASN A 553 -4.31 63.20 33.26
CA ASN A 553 -5.00 64.48 33.44
C ASN A 553 -6.42 64.40 32.85
N PRO A 554 -7.49 64.80 33.58
CA PRO A 554 -8.86 64.81 33.05
C PRO A 554 -9.05 65.54 31.72
N GLU A 555 -8.20 66.51 31.38
CA GLU A 555 -8.24 67.24 30.10
C GLU A 555 -7.64 66.44 28.92
N ASP A 556 -6.82 65.42 29.19
CA ASP A 556 -6.35 64.46 28.18
C ASP A 556 -6.83 63.03 28.51
N PRO A 557 -8.04 62.63 28.06
CA PRO A 557 -8.60 61.31 28.27
C PRO A 557 -7.73 60.15 27.77
N LYS A 558 -6.83 60.39 26.80
CA LYS A 558 -5.98 59.34 26.23
C LYS A 558 -4.89 58.88 27.21
N SER A 559 -4.44 59.76 28.10
CA SER A 559 -3.48 59.41 29.15
C SER A 559 -3.96 58.24 30.02
N TYR A 560 -5.25 58.23 30.39
CA TYR A 560 -5.88 57.14 31.14
C TYR A 560 -6.02 55.84 30.33
N PHE A 561 -6.24 55.95 29.00
CA PHE A 561 -6.23 54.78 28.12
C PHE A 561 -4.84 54.13 28.11
N TYR A 562 -3.78 54.90 27.86
CA TYR A 562 -2.42 54.35 27.80
C TYR A 562 -2.00 53.70 29.13
N TYR A 563 -2.36 54.30 30.27
CA TYR A 563 -2.11 53.72 31.58
C TYR A 563 -2.89 52.42 31.82
N SER A 564 -4.12 52.31 31.30
CA SER A 564 -4.95 51.12 31.51
C SER A 564 -4.59 49.94 30.59
N ILE A 565 -3.82 50.14 29.50
CA ILE A 565 -3.44 49.08 28.55
C ILE A 565 -2.88 47.82 29.25
N PRO A 566 -1.90 47.88 30.17
CA PRO A 566 -1.39 46.68 30.83
C PRO A 566 -2.47 45.90 31.59
N SER A 567 -3.38 46.61 32.27
CA SER A 567 -4.49 45.99 33.01
C SER A 567 -5.54 45.37 32.08
N LEU A 568 -5.72 45.92 30.89
CA LEU A 568 -6.60 45.38 29.84
C LEU A 568 -5.98 44.15 29.17
N LEU A 569 -4.67 44.18 28.91
CA LEU A 569 -3.93 43.09 28.25
C LEU A 569 -3.71 41.87 29.15
N PHE A 570 -3.48 42.09 30.45
CA PHE A 570 -3.11 41.04 31.40
C PHE A 570 -4.00 39.78 31.35
N PRO A 571 -5.35 39.86 31.43
CA PRO A 571 -6.19 38.66 31.36
C PRO A 571 -6.09 37.92 30.01
N HIS A 572 -5.90 38.63 28.90
CA HIS A 572 -5.73 38.00 27.57
C HIS A 572 -4.35 37.35 27.42
N LEU A 573 -3.29 37.99 27.93
CA LEU A 573 -1.94 37.42 27.96
C LEU A 573 -1.87 36.18 28.84
N LEU A 574 -2.52 36.23 30.01
CA LEU A 574 -2.66 35.07 30.89
C LEU A 574 -3.37 33.92 30.15
N ASN A 575 -4.47 34.20 29.46
CA ASN A 575 -5.18 33.18 28.69
C ASN A 575 -4.33 32.62 27.53
N LEU A 576 -3.61 33.49 26.80
CA LEU A 576 -2.74 33.09 25.70
C LEU A 576 -1.62 32.14 26.17
N VAL A 577 -1.01 32.42 27.33
CA VAL A 577 0.02 31.55 27.91
C VAL A 577 -0.59 30.21 28.34
N LEU A 578 -1.73 30.23 29.05
CA LEU A 578 -2.41 29.03 29.50
C LEU A 578 -2.79 28.11 28.33
N LEU A 579 -3.47 28.66 27.32
CA LEU A 579 -3.86 27.92 26.13
C LEU A 579 -2.67 27.53 25.26
N GLY A 580 -1.61 28.34 25.24
CA GLY A 580 -0.35 28.03 24.55
C GLY A 580 0.39 26.84 25.18
N ILE A 581 0.32 26.68 26.50
CA ILE A 581 0.84 25.52 27.22
C ILE A 581 -0.05 24.30 26.94
N ILE A 582 -1.37 24.46 27.07
CA ILE A 582 -2.38 23.41 26.86
C ILE A 582 -2.32 22.84 25.42
N THR A 583 -2.20 23.68 24.40
CA THR A 583 -2.12 23.25 22.99
C THR A 583 -0.70 22.88 22.53
N SER A 584 0.27 22.75 23.45
CA SER A 584 1.63 22.39 23.09
C SER A 584 1.76 20.90 22.74
N ARG A 585 2.57 20.59 21.72
CA ARG A 585 2.87 19.21 21.28
C ARG A 585 3.41 18.33 22.41
N PHE A 586 4.12 18.93 23.38
CA PHE A 586 4.70 18.22 24.51
C PHE A 586 3.63 17.69 25.48
N LEU A 587 2.60 18.49 25.76
CA LEU A 587 1.58 18.16 26.76
C LEU A 587 0.37 17.43 26.15
N THR A 588 -0.25 17.94 25.08
CA THR A 588 -1.46 17.37 24.46
C THR A 588 -1.19 16.42 23.28
N GLY A 589 0.06 16.29 22.84
CA GLY A 589 0.37 15.49 21.65
C GLY A 589 -0.18 16.10 20.36
N ARG A 590 -0.54 15.25 19.39
CA ARG A 590 -1.01 15.70 18.07
C ARG A 590 -2.40 16.34 18.15
N ASP A 591 -3.27 15.84 19.03
CA ASP A 591 -4.69 16.17 19.04
C ASP A 591 -4.99 17.59 19.54
N GLY A 592 -4.21 18.10 20.51
CA GLY A 592 -4.30 19.49 20.96
C GLY A 592 -3.49 20.47 20.11
N ASN A 593 -2.38 20.01 19.50
CA ASN A 593 -1.52 20.86 18.68
C ASN A 593 -2.21 21.34 17.37
N VAL A 594 -3.18 20.58 16.85
CA VAL A 594 -3.96 20.98 15.67
C VAL A 594 -4.74 22.28 15.90
N TRP A 595 -5.16 22.55 17.14
CA TRP A 595 -5.96 23.73 17.51
C TRP A 595 -5.14 24.96 17.89
N ARG A 596 -3.81 24.82 17.99
CA ARG A 596 -2.90 25.88 18.48
C ARG A 596 -3.04 27.18 17.70
N THR A 597 -3.12 27.08 16.38
CA THR A 597 -3.20 28.25 15.49
C THR A 597 -4.51 29.00 15.69
N GLN A 598 -5.63 28.27 15.70
CA GLN A 598 -6.98 28.82 15.84
C GLN A 598 -7.17 29.48 17.21
N VAL A 599 -6.61 28.86 18.26
CA VAL A 599 -6.63 29.40 19.62
C VAL A 599 -5.86 30.72 19.72
N ASN A 600 -4.65 30.79 19.16
CA ASN A 600 -3.88 32.04 19.15
C ASN A 600 -4.62 33.17 18.44
N PHE A 601 -5.23 32.88 17.28
CA PHE A 601 -6.04 33.87 16.57
C PHE A 601 -7.24 34.33 17.41
N ALA A 602 -7.98 33.41 18.03
CA ALA A 602 -9.15 33.75 18.85
C ALA A 602 -8.80 34.68 20.02
N VAL A 603 -7.72 34.39 20.76
CA VAL A 603 -7.28 35.21 21.90
C VAL A 603 -6.78 36.58 21.46
N ILE A 604 -5.98 36.65 20.38
CA ILE A 604 -5.49 37.92 19.84
C ILE A 604 -6.65 38.78 19.34
N SER A 605 -7.63 38.19 18.65
CA SER A 605 -8.83 38.89 18.19
C SER A 605 -9.65 39.42 19.37
N LEU A 606 -9.87 38.62 20.41
CA LEU A 606 -10.61 39.06 21.59
C LEU A 606 -9.92 40.23 22.31
N CYS A 607 -8.59 40.15 22.44
CA CYS A 607 -7.77 41.23 22.99
C CYS A 607 -7.89 42.53 22.17
N ALA A 608 -7.84 42.43 20.84
CA ALA A 608 -7.96 43.58 19.95
C ALA A 608 -9.36 44.23 20.06
N ILE A 609 -10.41 43.42 20.17
CA ILE A 609 -11.79 43.89 20.34
C ILE A 609 -11.93 44.65 21.67
N ASP A 610 -11.40 44.12 22.77
CA ASP A 610 -11.49 44.73 24.11
C ASP A 610 -10.76 46.09 24.17
N LEU A 611 -9.56 46.17 23.57
CA LEU A 611 -8.84 47.44 23.42
C LEU A 611 -9.62 48.44 22.55
N TYR A 612 -10.19 47.97 21.43
CA TYR A 612 -10.97 48.81 20.53
C TYR A 612 -12.24 49.35 21.20
N LEU A 613 -12.98 48.51 21.93
CA LEU A 613 -14.19 48.91 22.66
C LEU A 613 -13.86 49.94 23.74
N THR A 614 -12.76 49.73 24.49
CA THR A 614 -12.33 50.67 25.52
C THR A 614 -11.88 52.02 24.94
N PHE A 615 -11.17 52.01 23.82
CA PHE A 615 -10.70 53.21 23.14
C PHE A 615 -11.82 54.01 22.46
N SER A 616 -12.78 53.32 21.83
CA SER A 616 -13.87 53.93 21.06
C SER A 616 -15.06 54.37 21.92
N PHE A 617 -15.12 53.96 23.18
CA PHE A 617 -16.22 54.32 24.07
C PHE A 617 -16.24 55.83 24.37
N SER A 618 -17.40 56.45 24.13
CA SER A 618 -17.63 57.86 24.44
C SER A 618 -18.07 58.05 25.89
N TYR A 619 -17.12 58.35 26.79
CA TYR A 619 -17.40 58.63 28.21
C TYR A 619 -18.36 59.79 28.43
N ARG A 620 -18.45 60.71 27.47
CA ARG A 620 -19.36 61.86 27.52
C ARG A 620 -20.82 61.47 27.49
N SER A 621 -21.17 60.27 27.02
CA SER A 621 -22.56 59.79 27.00
C SER A 621 -23.21 59.82 28.39
N ASN A 622 -22.45 59.52 29.45
CA ASN A 622 -22.94 59.54 30.83
C ASN A 622 -23.17 60.95 31.40
N SER A 623 -22.71 62.02 30.72
CA SER A 623 -22.95 63.41 31.17
C SER A 623 -24.43 63.80 31.15
N ARG A 624 -25.24 63.11 30.32
CA ARG A 624 -26.67 63.36 30.15
C ARG A 624 -27.54 62.54 31.11
N ALA A 625 -26.96 61.60 31.86
CA ALA A 625 -27.67 60.73 32.79
C ALA A 625 -28.22 61.54 33.98
N ARG A 626 -29.53 61.44 34.24
CA ARG A 626 -30.21 62.16 35.33
C ARG A 626 -30.55 61.26 36.52
N SER A 627 -30.65 59.95 36.29
CA SER A 627 -30.87 58.93 37.31
C SER A 627 -29.73 57.90 37.32
N LEU A 628 -29.64 57.09 38.40
CA LEU A 628 -28.62 56.03 38.52
C LEU A 628 -28.78 54.96 37.42
N HIS A 629 -30.01 54.68 37.00
CA HIS A 629 -30.30 53.69 35.96
C HIS A 629 -29.83 54.16 34.57
N ASP A 630 -29.76 55.46 34.33
CA ASP A 630 -29.31 56.02 33.04
C ASP A 630 -27.78 56.00 32.88
N ILE A 631 -27.05 55.65 33.94
CA ILE A 631 -25.57 55.63 33.92
C ILE A 631 -25.08 54.30 33.35
N ASN A 632 -24.24 54.39 32.31
CA ASN A 632 -23.52 53.24 31.80
C ASN A 632 -22.22 53.04 32.58
N PHE A 633 -22.19 52.03 33.45
CA PHE A 633 -21.02 51.58 34.20
C PHE A 633 -20.06 50.78 33.30
N PHE A 634 -19.50 51.44 32.29
CA PHE A 634 -18.71 50.81 31.22
C PHE A 634 -17.57 49.95 31.76
N TYR A 635 -16.78 50.45 32.72
CA TYR A 635 -15.66 49.71 33.29
C TYR A 635 -16.07 48.34 33.87
N TRP A 636 -17.11 48.33 34.70
CA TRP A 636 -17.61 47.11 35.34
C TRP A 636 -18.27 46.17 34.34
N ASN A 637 -19.08 46.71 33.41
CA ASN A 637 -19.73 45.94 32.36
C ASN A 637 -18.70 45.28 31.42
N THR A 638 -17.73 46.04 30.92
CA THR A 638 -16.67 45.52 30.03
C THR A 638 -15.77 44.53 30.75
N ARG A 639 -15.52 44.71 32.05
CA ARG A 639 -14.82 43.71 32.87
C ARG A 639 -15.58 42.39 32.93
N ILE A 640 -16.90 42.41 33.14
CA ILE A 640 -17.74 41.20 33.11
C ILE A 640 -17.70 40.55 31.73
N TYR A 641 -17.92 41.32 30.67
CA TYR A 641 -17.90 40.81 29.30
C TYR A 641 -16.55 40.23 28.90
N ARG A 642 -15.43 40.82 29.34
CA ARG A 642 -14.07 40.31 29.09
C ARG A 642 -13.88 38.92 29.67
N HIS A 643 -14.14 38.77 30.97
CA HIS A 643 -13.95 37.48 31.65
C HIS A 643 -14.94 36.43 31.13
N LEU A 644 -16.17 36.85 30.80
CA LEU A 644 -17.17 35.98 30.18
C LEU A 644 -16.73 35.53 28.78
N ALA A 645 -16.24 36.43 27.94
CA ALA A 645 -15.80 36.11 26.58
C ALA A 645 -14.58 35.17 26.60
N ILE A 646 -13.62 35.39 27.52
CA ILE A 646 -12.51 34.48 27.74
C ILE A 646 -13.02 33.09 28.16
N ALA A 647 -13.90 33.01 29.15
CA ALA A 647 -14.46 31.74 29.62
C ALA A 647 -15.24 30.99 28.51
N ILE A 648 -15.96 31.71 27.64
CA ILE A 648 -16.67 31.12 26.49
C ILE A 648 -15.66 30.53 25.50
N VAL A 649 -14.63 31.28 25.10
CA VAL A 649 -13.59 30.82 24.17
C VAL A 649 -12.90 29.56 24.71
N ASP A 650 -12.52 29.58 25.99
CA ASP A 650 -11.86 28.46 26.65
C ASP A 650 -12.78 27.22 26.72
N THR A 651 -14.08 27.42 26.98
CA THR A 651 -15.08 26.35 26.99
C THR A 651 -15.25 25.72 25.61
N VAL A 652 -15.31 26.54 24.55
CA VAL A 652 -15.40 26.04 23.16
C VAL A 652 -14.19 25.18 22.82
N PHE A 653 -12.98 25.66 23.12
CA PHE A 653 -11.77 24.87 22.86
C PHE A 653 -11.64 23.64 23.76
N CYS A 654 -12.14 23.68 25.00
CA CYS A 654 -12.25 22.52 25.86
C CYS A 654 -13.10 21.42 25.22
N VAL A 655 -14.27 21.79 24.70
CA VAL A 655 -15.17 20.88 23.99
C VAL A 655 -14.54 20.36 22.70
N LEU A 656 -13.89 21.22 21.90
CA LEU A 656 -13.24 20.81 20.65
C LEU A 656 -12.05 19.86 20.88
N ILE A 657 -11.24 20.11 21.90
CA ILE A 657 -10.14 19.21 22.29
C ILE A 657 -10.69 17.88 22.82
N TYR A 658 -11.76 17.91 23.61
CA TYR A 658 -12.46 16.70 24.06
C TYR A 658 -13.01 15.89 22.88
N LEU A 659 -13.73 16.52 21.95
CA LEU A 659 -14.32 15.85 20.80
C LEU A 659 -13.27 15.30 19.82
N SER A 660 -12.21 16.08 19.56
CA SER A 660 -11.05 15.65 18.76
C SER A 660 -10.32 14.47 19.41
N SER A 661 -10.08 14.56 20.73
CA SER A 661 -9.34 13.53 21.46
C SER A 661 -10.14 12.25 21.73
N THR A 662 -11.46 12.28 21.64
CA THR A 662 -12.33 11.09 21.79
C THR A 662 -12.87 10.57 20.45
N HIS A 663 -12.49 11.20 19.32
CA HIS A 663 -13.00 10.90 17.98
C HIS A 663 -14.53 10.94 17.89
N ARG A 664 -15.17 11.89 18.60
CA ARG A 664 -16.64 12.03 18.68
C ARG A 664 -17.24 13.08 17.73
N ALA A 665 -16.45 14.01 17.22
CA ALA A 665 -16.88 14.97 16.19
C ALA A 665 -15.91 14.94 15.00
N PHE A 666 -16.41 15.27 13.80
CA PHE A 666 -15.81 14.97 12.49
C PHE A 666 -15.82 13.47 12.13
N PHE A 667 -16.96 12.82 12.37
CA PHE A 667 -17.21 11.40 12.10
C PHE A 667 -17.64 11.17 10.63
N GLU A 668 -16.87 10.41 9.87
CA GLU A 668 -17.41 9.60 8.76
C GLU A 668 -17.88 8.26 9.37
N PRO A 669 -19.15 7.84 9.22
CA PRO A 669 -19.60 6.58 9.79
C PRO A 669 -18.86 5.39 9.19
N PHE A 670 -18.42 4.47 10.06
CA PHE A 670 -17.99 3.14 9.64
C PHE A 670 -19.07 2.49 8.79
N THR A 671 -18.68 1.97 7.63
CA THR A 671 -19.58 1.09 6.85
C THR A 671 -19.74 -0.23 7.60
N SER A 672 -20.89 -0.90 7.50
CA SER A 672 -21.16 -2.19 8.17
C SER A 672 -20.06 -3.25 7.96
N SER A 673 -19.28 -3.11 6.87
CA SER A 673 -18.11 -3.91 6.53
C SER A 673 -16.91 -3.73 7.48
N GLU A 674 -16.70 -2.54 8.05
CA GLU A 674 -15.58 -2.25 8.96
C GLU A 674 -15.85 -2.78 10.38
N CYS A 675 -17.11 -2.75 10.82
CA CYS A 675 -17.56 -3.40 12.05
C CYS A 675 -17.38 -4.93 11.96
N ILE A 676 -17.77 -5.53 10.84
CA ILE A 676 -17.59 -6.96 10.59
C ILE A 676 -16.10 -7.33 10.46
N LYS A 677 -15.26 -6.49 9.86
CA LYS A 677 -13.80 -6.70 9.83
C LYS A 677 -13.17 -6.68 11.22
N SER A 678 -13.62 -5.78 12.11
CA SER A 678 -13.12 -5.71 13.49
C SER A 678 -13.49 -6.97 14.29
N LEU A 679 -14.74 -7.42 14.18
CA LEU A 679 -15.19 -8.68 14.78
C LEU A 679 -14.44 -9.88 14.22
N ASN A 680 -14.25 -9.95 12.90
CA ASN A 680 -13.50 -11.02 12.26
C ASN A 680 -12.02 -11.03 12.69
N SER A 681 -11.39 -9.88 12.91
CA SER A 681 -10.00 -9.83 13.39
C SER A 681 -9.85 -10.40 14.80
N ILE A 682 -10.84 -10.20 15.68
CA ILE A 682 -10.83 -10.79 17.03
C ILE A 682 -11.03 -12.30 16.95
N VAL A 683 -11.93 -12.75 16.06
CA VAL A 683 -12.18 -14.17 15.79
C VAL A 683 -10.95 -14.85 15.18
N ASP A 684 -10.26 -14.19 14.25
CA ASP A 684 -9.05 -14.70 13.62
C ASP A 684 -7.87 -14.78 14.61
N GLU A 685 -7.75 -13.82 15.53
CA GLU A 685 -6.76 -13.91 16.61
C GLU A 685 -7.05 -15.10 17.53
N ALA A 686 -8.31 -15.29 17.93
CA ALA A 686 -8.72 -16.45 18.73
C ALA A 686 -8.47 -17.77 17.98
N ARG A 687 -8.85 -17.84 16.70
CA ARG A 687 -8.63 -19.00 15.83
C ARG A 687 -7.14 -19.31 15.68
N SER A 688 -6.29 -18.29 15.53
CA SER A 688 -4.84 -18.47 15.41
C SER A 688 -4.22 -19.08 16.69
N LYS A 689 -4.69 -18.67 17.87
CA LYS A 689 -4.25 -19.23 19.16
C LYS A 689 -4.69 -20.67 19.32
N VAL A 690 -5.94 -20.99 18.96
CA VAL A 690 -6.45 -22.38 18.96
C VAL A 690 -5.67 -23.26 17.98
N THR A 691 -5.38 -22.75 16.78
CA THR A 691 -4.60 -23.49 15.78
C THR A 691 -3.16 -23.71 16.24
N ALA A 692 -2.53 -22.72 16.88
CA ALA A 692 -1.19 -22.85 17.44
C ALA A 692 -1.14 -23.90 18.56
N VAL A 693 -2.14 -23.93 19.44
CA VAL A 693 -2.28 -24.97 20.47
C VAL A 693 -2.43 -26.35 19.84
N GLY A 694 -3.27 -26.49 18.80
CA GLY A 694 -3.43 -27.76 18.08
C GLY A 694 -2.14 -28.24 17.39
N VAL A 695 -1.33 -27.33 16.83
CA VAL A 695 -0.01 -27.67 16.26
C VAL A 695 0.96 -28.12 17.35
N ILE A 696 0.98 -27.46 18.51
CA ILE A 696 1.82 -27.86 19.64
C ILE A 696 1.42 -29.24 20.13
N GLN A 697 0.13 -29.49 20.37
CA GLN A 697 -0.38 -30.80 20.77
C GLN A 697 -0.01 -31.90 19.76
N ASN A 698 -0.22 -31.66 18.46
CA ASN A 698 0.17 -32.61 17.42
C ASN A 698 1.68 -32.83 17.34
N THR A 699 2.50 -31.80 17.61
CA THR A 699 3.95 -31.92 17.63
C THR A 699 4.41 -32.74 18.84
N VAL A 700 3.82 -32.48 20.01
CA VAL A 700 4.07 -33.25 21.24
C VAL A 700 3.70 -34.72 21.06
N VAL A 701 2.59 -35.03 20.39
CA VAL A 701 2.18 -36.43 20.13
C VAL A 701 3.08 -37.12 19.10
N ARG A 702 3.56 -36.39 18.08
CA ARG A 702 4.37 -36.95 16.99
C ARG A 702 5.84 -37.15 17.35
N ASP A 703 6.36 -36.35 18.26
CA ASP A 703 7.73 -36.48 18.77
C ASP A 703 7.75 -37.44 19.96
N LYS A 704 8.51 -38.54 19.85
CA LYS A 704 8.53 -39.60 20.88
C LYS A 704 9.06 -39.11 22.23
N GLU A 705 10.00 -38.17 22.23
CA GLU A 705 10.62 -37.65 23.46
C GLU A 705 9.68 -36.66 24.15
N LEU A 706 9.06 -35.75 23.40
CA LEU A 706 8.06 -34.82 23.94
C LEU A 706 6.77 -35.53 24.38
N SER A 707 6.34 -36.56 23.65
CA SER A 707 5.19 -37.39 24.02
C SER A 707 5.45 -38.11 25.34
N TYR A 708 6.65 -38.69 25.50
CA TYR A 708 7.06 -39.32 26.76
C TYR A 708 7.13 -38.34 27.93
N ILE A 709 7.70 -37.14 27.73
CA ILE A 709 7.76 -36.09 28.77
C ILE A 709 6.34 -35.63 29.16
N SER A 710 5.47 -35.38 28.17
CA SER A 710 4.08 -34.99 28.41
C SER A 710 3.31 -36.08 29.17
N GLN A 711 3.43 -37.34 28.75
CA GLN A 711 2.79 -38.47 29.40
C GLN A 711 3.31 -38.66 30.83
N LYS A 712 4.63 -38.50 31.05
CA LYS A 712 5.24 -38.54 32.39
C LYS A 712 4.71 -37.41 33.29
N TYR A 713 4.58 -36.18 32.75
CA TYR A 713 4.00 -35.06 33.48
C TYR A 713 2.55 -35.36 33.92
N TRP A 714 1.68 -35.78 32.99
CA TRP A 714 0.28 -36.10 33.32
C TRP A 714 0.14 -37.30 34.27
N THR A 715 1.03 -38.28 34.17
CA THR A 715 1.05 -39.42 35.12
C THR A 715 1.46 -38.97 36.52
N ASN A 716 2.48 -38.11 36.62
CA ASN A 716 2.93 -37.53 37.90
C ASN A 716 1.85 -36.62 38.50
N GLU A 717 1.20 -35.80 37.67
CA GLU A 717 0.15 -34.91 38.15
C GLU A 717 -1.11 -35.67 38.58
N GLY A 718 -1.44 -36.77 37.90
CA GLY A 718 -2.48 -37.69 38.33
C GLY A 718 -2.16 -38.33 39.69
N GLN A 719 -0.90 -38.68 39.96
CA GLN A 719 -0.46 -39.19 41.27
C GLN A 719 -0.55 -38.11 42.35
N ILE A 720 -0.02 -36.90 42.10
CA ILE A 720 -0.11 -35.78 43.05
C ILE A 720 -1.56 -35.39 43.33
N THR A 721 -2.40 -35.34 42.29
CA THR A 721 -3.83 -35.01 42.44
C THR A 721 -4.56 -36.10 43.22
N ARG A 722 -4.21 -37.37 43.02
CA ARG A 722 -4.78 -38.49 43.78
C ARG A 722 -4.35 -38.45 45.24
N GLU A 723 -3.07 -38.23 45.52
CA GLU A 723 -2.55 -38.03 46.88
C GLU A 723 -3.22 -36.83 47.57
N ALA A 724 -3.40 -35.71 46.84
CA ALA A 724 -4.13 -34.55 47.33
C ALA A 724 -5.62 -34.84 47.54
N MET A 725 -6.29 -35.60 46.67
CA MET A 725 -7.68 -36.02 46.84
C MET A 725 -7.86 -37.05 47.96
N GLU A 726 -6.83 -37.80 48.30
CA GLU A 726 -6.82 -38.75 49.43
C GLU A 726 -6.55 -38.04 50.78
N THR A 727 -6.17 -36.75 50.76
CA THR A 727 -6.08 -35.97 52.01
C THR A 727 -7.45 -35.76 52.63
N LYS A 728 -7.51 -35.97 53.95
CA LYS A 728 -8.77 -35.97 54.72
C LYS A 728 -9.56 -34.66 54.58
N GLU A 729 -8.87 -33.53 54.46
CA GLU A 729 -9.44 -32.20 54.30
C GLU A 729 -10.17 -32.01 52.96
N VAL A 730 -9.63 -32.58 51.87
CA VAL A 730 -10.24 -32.49 50.53
C VAL A 730 -11.46 -33.41 50.44
N ILE A 731 -11.38 -34.62 51.02
CA ILE A 731 -12.52 -35.55 51.08
C ILE A 731 -13.69 -34.93 51.85
N ASP A 732 -13.43 -34.34 53.01
CA ASP A 732 -14.47 -33.71 53.84
C ASP A 732 -15.09 -32.47 53.16
N SER A 733 -14.28 -31.70 52.42
CA SER A 733 -14.73 -30.55 51.63
C SER A 733 -15.61 -30.94 50.43
N ILE A 734 -15.22 -31.99 49.69
CA ILE A 734 -16.01 -32.53 48.56
C ILE A 734 -17.34 -33.09 49.06
N LYS A 735 -17.34 -33.80 50.20
CA LYS A 735 -18.55 -34.34 50.81
C LYS A 735 -19.51 -33.24 51.26
N SER A 736 -18.98 -32.17 51.88
CA SER A 736 -19.74 -30.97 52.24
C SER A 736 -20.29 -30.19 51.04
N ALA A 737 -19.61 -30.20 49.90
CA ALA A 737 -20.04 -29.52 48.67
C ALA A 737 -21.12 -30.31 47.91
N LEU A 738 -21.03 -31.64 47.89
CA LEU A 738 -22.00 -32.52 47.24
C LEU A 738 -23.33 -32.62 48.02
N GLU A 739 -23.29 -32.60 49.35
CA GLU A 739 -24.51 -32.68 50.17
C GLU A 739 -25.37 -31.41 50.11
N ASN A 740 -24.82 -30.26 49.67
CA ASN A 740 -25.52 -28.97 49.83
C ASN A 740 -25.84 -28.19 48.55
N ARG A 741 -25.33 -28.53 47.35
CA ARG A 741 -25.45 -27.60 46.18
C ARG A 741 -25.58 -28.18 44.77
N ILE A 742 -25.57 -29.49 44.56
CA ILE A 742 -25.58 -30.03 43.18
C ILE A 742 -26.72 -31.05 43.01
N ASP A 743 -27.81 -30.60 42.38
CA ASP A 743 -28.84 -31.50 41.85
C ASP A 743 -28.31 -32.12 40.55
N MET A 744 -27.79 -33.35 40.67
CA MET A 744 -27.24 -34.11 39.56
C MET A 744 -28.28 -34.39 38.47
N GLU A 745 -29.56 -34.45 38.82
CA GLU A 745 -30.64 -34.73 37.89
C GLU A 745 -30.85 -33.56 36.92
N THR A 746 -30.73 -32.32 37.41
CA THR A 746 -30.83 -31.12 36.55
C THR A 746 -29.66 -31.03 35.56
N ILE A 747 -28.44 -31.33 36.02
CA ILE A 747 -27.24 -31.27 35.17
C ILE A 747 -27.28 -32.31 34.05
N VAL A 748 -27.73 -33.53 34.35
CA VAL A 748 -27.91 -34.58 33.34
C VAL A 748 -28.98 -34.18 32.34
N THR A 749 -30.08 -33.59 32.80
CA THR A 749 -31.17 -33.14 31.93
C THR A 749 -30.74 -32.00 30.99
N ASP A 750 -29.95 -31.05 31.49
CA ASP A 750 -29.40 -29.96 30.68
C ASP A 750 -28.37 -30.46 29.66
N ALA A 751 -27.53 -31.42 30.04
CA ALA A 751 -26.56 -32.06 29.14
C ALA A 751 -27.27 -32.81 28.00
N ASP A 752 -28.33 -33.56 28.32
CA ASP A 752 -29.14 -34.28 27.31
C ASP A 752 -29.89 -33.32 26.38
N SER A 753 -30.45 -32.23 26.91
CA SER A 753 -31.12 -31.21 26.10
C SER A 753 -30.14 -30.52 25.13
N TYR A 754 -28.91 -30.27 25.59
CA TYR A 754 -27.86 -29.70 24.76
C TYR A 754 -27.41 -30.68 23.66
N ALA A 755 -27.20 -31.95 24.01
CA ALA A 755 -26.84 -33.00 23.06
C ALA A 755 -27.92 -33.18 21.98
N GLN A 756 -29.19 -33.21 22.38
CA GLN A 756 -30.31 -33.30 21.42
C GLN A 756 -30.38 -32.10 20.49
N LYS A 757 -30.17 -30.87 20.97
CA LYS A 757 -30.16 -29.66 20.12
C LYS A 757 -29.02 -29.68 19.09
N ILE A 758 -27.85 -30.20 19.46
CA ILE A 758 -26.72 -30.32 18.52
C ILE A 758 -26.95 -31.43 17.50
N LEU A 759 -27.50 -32.57 17.92
CA LEU A 759 -27.63 -33.75 17.06
C LEU A 759 -28.87 -33.70 16.15
N LYS A 760 -29.94 -33.00 16.54
CA LYS A 760 -31.20 -32.91 15.79
C LYS A 760 -31.01 -32.44 14.33
N PRO A 761 -30.22 -31.40 14.01
CA PRO A 761 -29.97 -30.97 12.62
C PRO A 761 -29.17 -31.98 11.79
N PHE A 762 -28.44 -32.91 12.44
CA PHE A 762 -27.71 -33.98 11.75
C PHE A 762 -28.63 -35.17 11.44
N TYR A 763 -29.52 -35.52 12.37
CA TYR A 763 -30.54 -36.55 12.14
C TYR A 763 -31.57 -36.12 11.09
N GLU A 764 -31.99 -34.85 11.10
CA GLU A 764 -32.91 -34.31 10.09
C GLU A 764 -32.28 -34.28 8.68
N ARG A 765 -30.97 -34.02 8.58
CA ARG A 765 -30.23 -34.11 7.31
C ARG A 765 -30.01 -35.54 6.84
N ALA A 766 -29.77 -36.48 7.75
CA ALA A 766 -29.65 -37.90 7.43
C ALA A 766 -30.97 -38.50 6.93
N ASN A 767 -32.10 -38.08 7.50
CA ASN A 767 -33.43 -38.55 7.10
C ASN A 767 -34.00 -37.87 5.84
N ALA A 768 -33.47 -36.70 5.45
CA ALA A 768 -33.89 -35.98 4.24
C ALA A 768 -33.24 -36.49 2.94
N GLY A 769 -32.45 -37.58 2.97
CA GLY A 769 -31.89 -38.22 1.78
C GLY A 769 -30.91 -37.34 0.97
N LEU A 770 -30.48 -36.20 1.50
CA LEU A 770 -29.51 -35.30 0.88
C LEU A 770 -28.11 -35.68 1.35
N ILE A 771 -27.61 -36.79 0.78
CA ILE A 771 -26.18 -37.14 0.80
C ILE A 771 -25.57 -36.68 -0.53
N ILE A 772 -24.70 -35.68 -0.46
CA ILE A 772 -23.47 -35.60 -1.28
C ILE A 772 -22.32 -35.33 -0.32
#